data_AF-A0A1I2L124-F1
#
_entry.id   AF-A0A1I2L124-F1
#
_cell.length_a   1.000
_cell.length_b   1.000
_cell.length_c   1.000
_cell.angle_alpha   90.00
_cell.angle_beta   90.00
_cell.angle_gamma   90.00
#
_symmetry.space_group_name_H-M   'P 1'
#
loop_
_entity.id
_entity.type
_entity.pdbx_description
1 polymer ?
#
loop_
_entity_poly.entity_id
_entity_poly.type
_entity_poly.pdbx_seq_one_letter_code
_entity_poly.pdbx_strand_id
1 'polypeptide(L)'
;MNKKSKIIAGGILITGAIGATSFAIIDPYNLMSKKNIETPEKSLNVLESTTKEKDKKEIDGLNLNGIKDGTYLGVSKGYGGDIKVKVTIENSKIKNIEVVSHSETPKYYENGSKIIEAILKENSTNVDAISGATLTSNGIKNAVKDALSKAGFNIDTNNEESSILKNYSDVRYIKDKNYTNNIKNMDLREYKLEDGKYIGEAIGFKGNVKVQITIKNGTLVNVQIINHNDDEEFFNKAKSVIIKILKNQTTAGVDTISGATYSSRGILNAVTKALNNATKKENILSDMSTSSAGSSVFEKDNDKLNNEPKENVEEPKDNEDKKATEPTKQDYSKYVLPDGEYNGKAAGYGGIIAVTVKVENGVISKVTVDSHNETPIYYEKVSEIFGEIVKNNSTGIDTVSGATVTSKGILSAVEDALSKVKGEERKEYSEGTWYGQGRGHYSYDSESYGERRTATEAKVTIKDGKILEAKLVNHGDDEGFEKLEGYELIEKHIIKNSSTKGIMEILANKDRNEPIYDAVSGATNSARGFVNAIDDALNRSVKFKKDGISQEIRNITLKERPFASIEYGEEVNLKDFVVKVTYLDGHVEDVPFANLKDKGIECNLPMIFIPEPEDKNHYDKYRNYVLTFTDKKSTSKHSSELQARRKVVYKEISEIVLETKDGDSYKVPVSNKFRYTVDLKEGEFKEITKVKVFDSNHELVSVEKFKLESYDLPTLYVDLKPLEMAKPSDKTNELYRNSGYRIEFKVNVEFNKDKIQSFRIDSKPSKLEYFTGEKLNLNGLTITATDSNYVKKKIEFFDLGNDSFKENGFIIEPKTGIDLNKPGTVKISIKHNNPEIQEQTFNIEVKERTELPSKIVIQNSKDEIVKTIKLKDGQRVYHGVKIPKKYKTESLKIKVYSEKEEEIKPHEVKFKPGSKLLQVYFTEDTYAFLGMVYED
;
A
#
# COMPACT_ATOMS: atom_id res chain seq x y z
N MET A 1 -49.47 -9.99 47.91
CA MET A 1 -50.42 -10.75 47.07
C MET A 1 -49.65 -11.41 45.93
N ASN A 2 -50.20 -12.50 45.37
CA ASN A 2 -49.60 -13.33 44.28
C ASN A 2 -49.20 -12.48 43.04
N LYS A 3 -48.25 -12.88 42.16
CA LYS A 3 -48.08 -14.21 41.54
C LYS A 3 -46.63 -14.51 41.07
N LYS A 4 -46.37 -15.81 40.86
CA LYS A 4 -45.32 -16.41 39.99
C LYS A 4 -45.44 -15.83 38.54
N SER A 5 -44.48 -15.91 37.61
CA SER A 5 -43.81 -17.15 37.19
C SER A 5 -42.74 -17.01 36.07
N LYS A 6 -41.90 -18.05 35.97
CA LYS A 6 -41.31 -18.69 34.76
C LYS A 6 -40.13 -18.06 33.99
N ILE A 7 -39.04 -18.85 34.03
CA ILE A 7 -37.97 -19.02 33.03
C ILE A 7 -38.54 -19.47 31.68
N ILE A 8 -37.97 -18.98 30.57
CA ILE A 8 -37.78 -19.75 29.33
C ILE A 8 -36.35 -19.51 28.84
N ALA A 9 -35.64 -20.60 28.55
CA ALA A 9 -34.33 -20.57 27.89
C ALA A 9 -34.51 -20.76 26.37
N GLY A 10 -33.64 -20.13 25.59
CA GLY A 10 -33.52 -20.35 24.14
C GLY A 10 -32.06 -20.24 23.73
N GLY A 11 -31.41 -21.37 23.49
CA GLY A 11 -30.02 -21.42 23.04
C GLY A 11 -29.92 -21.39 21.51
N ILE A 12 -28.78 -20.92 20.99
CA ILE A 12 -28.34 -21.15 19.61
C ILE A 12 -26.92 -21.71 19.65
N LEU A 13 -26.64 -22.60 18.69
CA LEU A 13 -25.49 -23.49 18.68
C LEU A 13 -24.13 -22.78 18.50
N ILE A 14 -23.11 -23.38 19.10
CA ILE A 14 -21.70 -23.22 18.71
C ILE A 14 -21.32 -24.45 17.87
N THR A 15 -20.69 -24.23 16.71
CA THR A 15 -19.93 -25.26 15.98
C THR A 15 -18.51 -24.75 15.77
N GLY A 16 -17.52 -25.54 16.20
CA GLY A 16 -16.10 -25.27 15.93
C GLY A 16 -15.71 -25.49 14.46
N ALA A 17 -14.44 -25.40 14.07
CA ALA A 17 -13.24 -25.49 14.91
C ALA A 17 -11.98 -24.93 14.21
N ILE A 18 -10.95 -24.61 15.02
CA ILE A 18 -9.49 -24.82 14.84
C ILE A 18 -8.89 -24.61 13.42
N GLY A 19 -7.82 -23.82 13.22
CA GLY A 19 -7.00 -23.02 14.15
C GLY A 19 -5.56 -22.83 13.63
N ALA A 20 -4.86 -21.81 14.11
CA ALA A 20 -3.40 -21.67 14.05
C ALA A 20 -2.94 -20.66 15.12
N THR A 21 -2.03 -21.05 16.02
CA THR A 21 -1.57 -20.20 17.12
C THR A 21 -0.31 -19.43 16.74
N SER A 22 -0.41 -18.10 16.67
CA SER A 22 0.74 -17.19 16.75
C SER A 22 0.53 -16.24 17.92
N PHE A 23 1.44 -16.24 18.89
CA PHE A 23 1.38 -15.31 20.02
C PHE A 23 1.76 -13.90 19.54
N ALA A 24 0.82 -12.97 19.63
CA ALA A 24 1.07 -11.53 19.51
C ALA A 24 0.92 -10.88 20.90
N ILE A 25 1.89 -10.05 21.28
CA ILE A 25 1.86 -9.25 22.50
C ILE A 25 0.86 -8.11 22.27
N ILE A 26 -0.20 -8.04 23.08
CA ILE A 26 -1.23 -7.00 22.99
C ILE A 26 -0.90 -5.87 23.96
N ASP A 27 -0.81 -4.66 23.40
CA ASP A 27 -0.63 -3.39 24.11
C ASP A 27 -1.96 -2.96 24.77
N PRO A 28 -2.03 -2.81 26.11
CA PRO A 28 -3.31 -2.67 26.81
C PRO A 28 -3.78 -1.21 26.88
N TYR A 29 -4.20 -0.60 25.77
CA TYR A 29 -4.87 0.72 25.74
C TYR A 29 -5.99 0.78 24.69
N ASN A 30 -7.04 -0.05 24.83
CA ASN A 30 -8.40 0.28 24.36
C ASN A 30 -9.44 -0.79 24.75
N LEU A 31 -9.98 -0.74 25.97
CA LEU A 31 -11.30 -1.30 26.27
C LEU A 31 -11.87 -0.63 27.54
N MET A 32 -13.19 -0.44 27.56
CA MET A 32 -14.01 0.17 28.65
C MET A 32 -14.19 1.70 28.65
N SER A 33 -15.18 2.19 27.87
CA SER A 33 -16.32 2.89 28.51
C SER A 33 -17.56 2.90 27.60
N LYS A 34 -18.64 2.25 28.05
CA LYS A 34 -20.04 2.60 27.76
C LYS A 34 -20.97 1.89 28.75
N LYS A 35 -21.43 2.60 29.79
CA LYS A 35 -22.81 2.50 30.26
C LYS A 35 -23.22 3.69 31.14
N ASN A 36 -24.48 4.09 30.95
CA ASN A 36 -25.11 5.36 31.32
C ASN A 36 -25.31 5.57 32.83
N ILE A 37 -25.36 6.84 33.23
CA ILE A 37 -26.15 7.35 34.37
C ILE A 37 -26.76 8.70 33.92
N GLU A 38 -28.03 8.97 34.24
CA GLU A 38 -28.78 10.18 33.82
C GLU A 38 -29.20 11.09 35.00
N THR A 39 -28.88 12.39 34.89
CA THR A 39 -29.67 13.58 35.37
C THR A 39 -29.86 13.77 36.90
N PRO A 40 -29.95 15.03 37.43
CA PRO A 40 -31.05 15.99 37.18
C PRO A 40 -30.63 17.45 36.86
N GLU A 41 -31.62 18.29 36.51
CA GLU A 41 -31.46 19.69 36.06
C GLU A 41 -31.53 20.79 37.15
N LYS A 42 -31.05 21.99 36.76
CA LYS A 42 -31.62 23.35 36.95
C LYS A 42 -31.12 24.31 38.06
N SER A 43 -31.04 25.58 37.63
CA SER A 43 -30.99 26.88 38.34
C SER A 43 -29.65 27.38 38.92
N LEU A 44 -29.29 28.68 38.86
CA LEU A 44 -29.55 29.74 37.85
C LEU A 44 -28.55 30.92 38.08
N ASN A 45 -28.06 31.54 37.00
CA ASN A 45 -27.51 32.92 36.82
C ASN A 45 -26.69 33.65 37.91
N VAL A 46 -25.50 34.15 37.52
CA VAL A 46 -25.15 35.60 37.54
C VAL A 46 -24.39 35.98 36.26
N LEU A 47 -24.66 37.18 35.75
CA LEU A 47 -24.17 37.85 34.51
C LEU A 47 -22.69 38.31 34.58
N GLU A 48 -22.05 38.84 33.53
CA GLU A 48 -22.01 38.63 32.05
C GLU A 48 -20.96 39.62 31.48
N SER A 49 -20.66 39.53 30.16
CA SER A 49 -19.87 40.45 29.29
C SER A 49 -18.37 40.17 29.14
N THR A 50 -17.77 40.17 27.92
CA THR A 50 -18.35 40.22 26.55
C THR A 50 -17.32 39.73 25.52
N THR A 51 -17.72 38.83 24.61
CA THR A 51 -17.22 38.76 23.22
C THR A 51 -18.24 38.03 22.36
N LYS A 52 -18.65 38.62 21.21
CA LYS A 52 -19.70 38.10 20.33
C LYS A 52 -19.19 37.11 19.28
N GLU A 53 -20.12 36.29 18.79
CA GLU A 53 -19.93 35.10 17.98
C GLU A 53 -19.61 35.35 16.50
N LYS A 54 -19.09 34.31 15.82
CA LYS A 54 -19.52 33.90 14.47
C LYS A 54 -19.59 32.36 14.36
N ASP A 55 -20.82 31.88 14.24
CA ASP A 55 -21.33 30.65 13.60
C ASP A 55 -20.50 29.34 13.62
N LYS A 56 -21.03 28.33 14.33
CA LYS A 56 -20.75 26.91 14.09
C LYS A 56 -21.69 26.36 13.01
N LYS A 57 -21.19 25.54 12.08
CA LYS A 57 -22.02 24.66 11.23
C LYS A 57 -22.12 23.25 11.82
N GLU A 58 -23.28 22.63 11.66
CA GLU A 58 -23.50 21.19 11.90
C GLU A 58 -22.67 20.32 10.94
N ILE A 59 -22.46 19.06 11.32
CA ILE A 59 -21.70 18.06 10.55
C ILE A 59 -22.66 16.92 10.18
N ASP A 60 -22.85 16.68 8.88
CA ASP A 60 -23.81 15.71 8.34
C ASP A 60 -23.43 14.24 8.62
N GLY A 61 -24.39 13.46 9.10
CA GLY A 61 -24.35 11.99 9.09
C GLY A 61 -25.13 11.41 7.91
N LEU A 62 -24.84 10.18 7.46
CA LEU A 62 -25.60 9.55 6.37
C LEU A 62 -27.06 9.33 6.79
N ASN A 63 -27.96 10.04 6.10
CA ASN A 63 -29.40 9.80 6.18
C ASN A 63 -29.79 8.72 5.15
N LEU A 64 -29.93 7.48 5.61
CA LEU A 64 -30.26 6.31 4.78
C LEU A 64 -31.78 6.05 4.66
N ASN A 65 -32.62 7.04 4.98
CA ASN A 65 -34.08 6.90 4.92
C ASN A 65 -34.54 6.43 3.53
N GLY A 66 -35.21 5.28 3.48
CA GLY A 66 -35.71 4.66 2.25
C GLY A 66 -34.89 3.47 1.74
N ILE A 67 -33.72 3.18 2.33
CA ILE A 67 -33.03 1.91 2.10
C ILE A 67 -33.83 0.75 2.72
N LYS A 68 -33.85 -0.41 2.05
CA LYS A 68 -34.38 -1.65 2.63
C LYS A 68 -33.38 -2.26 3.61
N ASP A 69 -33.86 -2.58 4.80
CA ASP A 69 -33.12 -3.41 5.74
C ASP A 69 -32.80 -4.79 5.12
N GLY A 70 -31.60 -5.29 5.38
CA GLY A 70 -31.08 -6.46 4.69
C GLY A 70 -29.56 -6.60 4.82
N THR A 71 -28.99 -7.56 4.09
CA THR A 71 -27.53 -7.77 4.05
C THR A 71 -27.03 -7.80 2.62
N TYR A 72 -26.02 -6.98 2.33
CA TYR A 72 -25.58 -6.64 0.97
C TYR A 72 -24.08 -6.88 0.81
N LEU A 73 -23.68 -7.51 -0.29
CA LEU A 73 -22.28 -7.79 -0.60
C LEU A 73 -21.68 -6.70 -1.49
N GLY A 74 -20.64 -6.04 -0.97
CA GLY A 74 -19.86 -5.03 -1.69
C GLY A 74 -18.45 -5.50 -2.02
N VAL A 75 -17.86 -5.01 -3.11
CA VAL A 75 -16.51 -5.36 -3.57
C VAL A 75 -15.79 -4.10 -4.04
N SER A 76 -14.52 -3.92 -3.66
CA SER A 76 -13.65 -2.89 -4.23
C SER A 76 -12.18 -3.28 -4.12
N LYS A 77 -11.28 -2.58 -4.83
CA LYS A 77 -9.83 -2.85 -4.81
C LYS A 77 -9.15 -2.16 -3.62
N GLY A 78 -8.38 -2.93 -2.86
CA GLY A 78 -7.41 -2.46 -1.87
C GLY A 78 -5.97 -2.44 -2.44
N TYR A 79 -4.98 -2.60 -1.56
CA TYR A 79 -3.57 -2.65 -1.91
C TYR A 79 -3.13 -4.01 -2.49
N GLY A 80 -3.63 -5.11 -1.92
CA GLY A 80 -3.27 -6.48 -2.31
C GLY A 80 -4.20 -7.12 -3.35
N GLY A 81 -5.34 -6.48 -3.66
CA GLY A 81 -6.32 -6.99 -4.63
C GLY A 81 -7.74 -6.64 -4.23
N ASP A 82 -8.71 -7.46 -4.61
CA ASP A 82 -10.11 -7.22 -4.28
C ASP A 82 -10.39 -7.49 -2.78
N ILE A 83 -11.15 -6.59 -2.17
CA ILE A 83 -11.71 -6.70 -0.81
C ILE A 83 -13.23 -6.82 -0.97
N LYS A 84 -13.80 -7.90 -0.45
CA LYS A 84 -15.24 -8.16 -0.41
C LYS A 84 -15.74 -7.96 1.01
N VAL A 85 -16.77 -7.13 1.18
CA VAL A 85 -17.44 -6.89 2.45
C VAL A 85 -18.91 -7.26 2.38
N LYS A 86 -19.50 -7.51 3.53
CA LYS A 86 -20.91 -7.83 3.73
C LYS A 86 -21.46 -6.86 4.76
N VAL A 87 -22.36 -6.00 4.31
CA VAL A 87 -22.90 -4.90 5.09
C VAL A 87 -24.33 -5.23 5.47
N THR A 88 -24.63 -5.23 6.77
CA THR A 88 -25.98 -5.41 7.29
C THR A 88 -26.58 -4.05 7.61
N ILE A 89 -27.79 -3.79 7.14
CA ILE A 89 -28.55 -2.55 7.34
C ILE A 89 -29.79 -2.89 8.16
N GLU A 90 -29.98 -2.19 9.26
CA GLU A 90 -31.14 -2.29 10.16
C GLU A 90 -31.62 -0.89 10.54
N ASN A 91 -32.93 -0.65 10.49
CA ASN A 91 -33.58 0.63 10.80
C ASN A 91 -32.94 1.81 10.06
N SER A 92 -32.61 1.64 8.77
CA SER A 92 -31.89 2.64 7.97
C SER A 92 -30.55 3.09 8.59
N LYS A 93 -29.80 2.16 9.20
CA LYS A 93 -28.42 2.38 9.69
C LYS A 93 -27.52 1.19 9.36
N ILE A 94 -26.22 1.46 9.20
CA ILE A 94 -25.20 0.43 9.04
C ILE A 94 -25.03 -0.28 10.38
N LYS A 95 -25.51 -1.51 10.46
CA LYS A 95 -25.48 -2.32 11.69
C LYS A 95 -24.17 -3.07 11.87
N ASN A 96 -23.64 -3.63 10.78
CA ASN A 96 -22.45 -4.46 10.78
C ASN A 96 -21.75 -4.39 9.41
N ILE A 97 -20.42 -4.57 9.41
CA ILE A 97 -19.60 -4.73 8.22
C ILE A 97 -18.62 -5.89 8.48
N GLU A 98 -18.81 -7.01 7.78
CA GLU A 98 -17.97 -8.20 7.81
C GLU A 98 -17.09 -8.24 6.55
N VAL A 99 -15.78 -8.44 6.67
CA VAL A 99 -14.92 -8.70 5.48
C VAL A 99 -15.00 -10.18 5.14
N VAL A 100 -15.53 -10.49 3.96
CA VAL A 100 -15.79 -11.87 3.49
C VAL A 100 -14.55 -12.48 2.83
N SER A 101 -13.73 -11.67 2.14
CA SER A 101 -12.48 -12.11 1.52
C SER A 101 -11.60 -10.91 1.15
N HIS A 102 -10.28 -11.04 1.24
CA HIS A 102 -9.32 -10.04 0.77
C HIS A 102 -8.02 -10.70 0.28
N SER A 103 -7.25 -9.99 -0.54
CA SER A 103 -5.89 -10.38 -0.96
C SER A 103 -4.78 -9.50 -0.36
N GLU A 104 -5.13 -8.65 0.61
CA GLU A 104 -4.21 -7.79 1.36
C GLU A 104 -3.12 -8.58 2.09
N THR A 105 -1.90 -8.01 2.19
CA THR A 105 -0.87 -8.57 3.09
C THR A 105 -1.27 -8.32 4.55
N PRO A 106 -0.89 -9.19 5.52
CA PRO A 106 -1.38 -9.12 6.89
C PRO A 106 -1.26 -7.74 7.54
N LYS A 107 -0.08 -7.12 7.46
CA LYS A 107 0.20 -5.80 8.06
C LYS A 107 -0.66 -4.66 7.51
N TYR A 108 -1.02 -4.68 6.22
CA TYR A 108 -1.89 -3.67 5.63
C TYR A 108 -3.36 -3.96 5.93
N TYR A 109 -3.75 -5.23 5.98
CA TYR A 109 -5.10 -5.63 6.40
C TYR A 109 -5.39 -5.26 7.87
N GLU A 110 -4.52 -5.66 8.80
CA GLU A 110 -4.66 -5.40 10.24
C GLU A 110 -4.78 -3.91 10.58
N ASN A 111 -4.10 -3.04 9.82
CA ASN A 111 -4.21 -1.60 10.00
C ASN A 111 -5.39 -0.99 9.22
N GLY A 112 -5.65 -1.45 7.99
CA GLY A 112 -6.71 -0.91 7.14
C GLY A 112 -8.12 -1.25 7.64
N SER A 113 -8.32 -2.46 8.18
CA SER A 113 -9.60 -2.98 8.69
C SER A 113 -10.16 -2.24 9.89
N LYS A 114 -9.32 -1.62 10.71
CA LYS A 114 -9.73 -0.75 11.84
C LYS A 114 -10.67 0.39 11.40
N ILE A 115 -10.68 0.77 10.12
CA ILE A 115 -11.60 1.78 9.58
C ILE A 115 -13.07 1.38 9.68
N ILE A 116 -13.37 0.07 9.79
CA ILE A 116 -14.73 -0.44 9.97
C ILE A 116 -15.36 0.12 11.26
N GLU A 117 -14.59 0.25 12.33
CA GLU A 117 -15.08 0.82 13.60
C GLU A 117 -15.48 2.28 13.44
N ALA A 118 -14.70 3.07 12.69
CA ALA A 118 -15.04 4.46 12.37
C ALA A 118 -16.33 4.55 11.54
N ILE A 119 -16.45 3.72 10.49
CA ILE A 119 -17.64 3.67 9.62
C ILE A 119 -18.91 3.32 10.43
N LEU A 120 -18.82 2.35 11.34
CA LEU A 120 -19.94 1.95 12.20
C LEU A 120 -20.26 3.00 13.29
N LYS A 121 -19.24 3.66 13.85
CA LYS A 121 -19.39 4.69 14.88
C LYS A 121 -20.03 5.97 14.34
N GLU A 122 -19.60 6.40 13.16
CA GLU A 122 -20.07 7.63 12.50
C GLU A 122 -21.27 7.36 11.58
N ASN A 123 -21.63 6.08 11.37
CA ASN A 123 -22.63 5.64 10.40
C ASN A 123 -22.39 6.28 9.02
N SER A 124 -21.12 6.38 8.61
CA SER A 124 -20.67 7.17 7.47
C SER A 124 -19.50 6.48 6.75
N THR A 125 -19.49 6.52 5.42
CA THR A 125 -18.30 6.11 4.65
C THR A 125 -17.32 7.28 4.42
N ASN A 126 -17.64 8.49 4.90
CA ASN A 126 -16.78 9.66 4.86
C ASN A 126 -15.92 9.76 6.13
N VAL A 127 -15.09 8.74 6.37
CA VAL A 127 -14.13 8.68 7.48
C VAL A 127 -12.70 8.73 6.95
N ASP A 128 -11.77 9.27 7.73
CA ASP A 128 -10.36 9.37 7.31
C ASP A 128 -9.69 8.01 7.10
N ALA A 129 -8.84 7.92 6.09
CA ALA A 129 -8.07 6.71 5.79
C ALA A 129 -6.89 6.56 6.75
N ILE A 130 -6.61 5.32 7.18
CA ILE A 130 -5.59 5.07 8.21
C ILE A 130 -4.18 5.23 7.63
N SER A 131 -3.36 6.06 8.27
CA SER A 131 -1.97 6.27 7.89
C SER A 131 -1.18 4.96 7.85
N GLY A 132 -0.47 4.73 6.75
CA GLY A 132 0.24 3.47 6.50
C GLY A 132 -0.62 2.32 5.97
N ALA A 133 -1.94 2.48 5.83
CA ALA A 133 -2.85 1.49 5.24
C ALA A 133 -3.87 2.12 4.26
N THR A 134 -3.57 3.30 3.73
CA THR A 134 -4.50 4.18 2.99
C THR A 134 -5.24 3.49 1.84
N LEU A 135 -4.55 2.65 1.05
CA LEU A 135 -5.17 1.94 -0.08
C LEU A 135 -6.13 0.84 0.40
N THR A 136 -5.77 0.10 1.45
CA THR A 136 -6.62 -0.90 2.11
C THR A 136 -7.85 -0.27 2.77
N SER A 137 -7.65 0.83 3.50
CA SER A 137 -8.72 1.64 4.10
C SER A 137 -9.71 2.15 3.05
N ASN A 138 -9.22 2.68 1.92
CA ASN A 138 -10.08 3.14 0.83
C ASN A 138 -10.78 1.98 0.11
N GLY A 139 -10.13 0.82 -0.05
CA GLY A 139 -10.76 -0.40 -0.55
C GLY A 139 -11.95 -0.83 0.31
N ILE A 140 -11.82 -0.80 1.64
CA ILE A 140 -12.92 -1.11 2.56
C ILE A 140 -14.03 -0.05 2.49
N LYS A 141 -13.71 1.25 2.55
CA LYS A 141 -14.69 2.34 2.38
C LYS A 141 -15.51 2.18 1.10
N ASN A 142 -14.84 1.90 -0.02
CA ASN A 142 -15.48 1.77 -1.33
C ASN A 142 -16.28 0.47 -1.47
N ALA A 143 -15.84 -0.63 -0.87
CA ALA A 143 -16.61 -1.86 -0.81
C ALA A 143 -17.90 -1.66 0.03
N VAL A 144 -17.86 -0.87 1.10
CA VAL A 144 -19.08 -0.47 1.85
C VAL A 144 -19.98 0.43 0.99
N LYS A 145 -19.43 1.43 0.27
CA LYS A 145 -20.20 2.26 -0.67
C LYS A 145 -20.93 1.41 -1.75
N ASP A 146 -20.27 0.39 -2.30
CA ASP A 146 -20.86 -0.56 -3.26
C ASP A 146 -21.99 -1.41 -2.64
N ALA A 147 -21.82 -1.90 -1.41
CA ALA A 147 -22.87 -2.61 -0.68
C ALA A 147 -24.11 -1.72 -0.41
N LEU A 148 -23.92 -0.46 -0.03
CA LEU A 148 -25.00 0.52 0.17
C LEU A 148 -25.74 0.84 -1.14
N SER A 149 -25.02 0.98 -2.26
CA SER A 149 -25.63 1.18 -3.58
C SER A 149 -26.53 -0.01 -3.96
N LYS A 150 -26.09 -1.25 -3.69
CA LYS A 150 -26.89 -2.47 -3.88
C LYS A 150 -28.11 -2.58 -2.94
N ALA A 151 -28.11 -1.85 -1.83
CA ALA A 151 -29.27 -1.73 -0.94
C ALA A 151 -30.34 -0.75 -1.45
N GLY A 152 -30.08 -0.05 -2.56
CA GLY A 152 -30.98 0.96 -3.13
C GLY A 152 -30.64 2.39 -2.71
N PHE A 153 -29.45 2.64 -2.14
CA PHE A 153 -28.98 4.01 -1.89
C PHE A 153 -28.58 4.67 -3.22
N ASN A 154 -29.43 5.56 -3.72
CA ASN A 154 -29.08 6.47 -4.81
C ASN A 154 -28.17 7.57 -4.25
N ILE A 155 -26.92 7.63 -4.72
CA ILE A 155 -25.96 8.63 -4.26
C ILE A 155 -25.89 9.79 -5.24
N ASP A 156 -26.91 10.65 -5.17
CA ASP A 156 -27.02 12.02 -5.67
C ASP A 156 -28.31 12.58 -5.01
N THR A 157 -28.37 13.65 -4.23
CA THR A 157 -27.46 14.80 -4.07
C THR A 157 -27.31 15.23 -2.60
N ASN A 158 -26.11 15.11 -2.05
CA ASN A 158 -25.47 16.00 -1.05
C ASN A 158 -24.10 15.36 -0.71
N ASN A 159 -23.02 16.10 -0.98
CA ASN A 159 -21.61 15.64 -1.10
C ASN A 159 -21.24 15.00 -2.45
N GLU A 160 -20.47 15.75 -3.25
CA GLU A 160 -20.06 15.47 -4.63
C GLU A 160 -18.91 14.45 -4.76
N GLU A 161 -19.11 13.17 -4.40
CA GLU A 161 -18.03 12.14 -4.50
C GLU A 161 -18.38 10.87 -5.29
N SER A 162 -19.62 10.67 -5.74
CA SER A 162 -20.11 9.32 -6.11
C SER A 162 -20.17 8.98 -7.60
N SER A 163 -19.75 9.89 -8.49
CA SER A 163 -19.71 9.63 -9.94
C SER A 163 -18.42 8.94 -10.44
N ILE A 164 -17.42 8.72 -9.56
CA ILE A 164 -16.05 8.32 -9.99
C ILE A 164 -15.77 6.81 -9.82
N LEU A 165 -16.51 6.08 -8.98
CA LEU A 165 -16.09 4.73 -8.52
C LEU A 165 -16.46 3.52 -9.41
N LYS A 166 -17.17 3.70 -10.53
CA LYS A 166 -17.49 2.58 -11.46
C LYS A 166 -16.43 2.28 -12.52
N ASN A 167 -15.39 3.10 -12.66
CA ASN A 167 -14.47 3.05 -13.83
C ASN A 167 -13.01 2.64 -13.50
N TYR A 168 -12.76 1.82 -12.45
CA TYR A 168 -11.40 1.37 -12.07
C TYR A 168 -11.16 -0.15 -12.10
N SER A 169 -12.18 -0.96 -12.45
CA SER A 169 -12.04 -2.41 -12.63
C SER A 169 -11.51 -2.79 -14.01
N ASP A 170 -11.89 -2.06 -15.08
CA ASP A 170 -11.92 -2.58 -16.45
C ASP A 170 -10.93 -1.88 -17.41
N VAL A 171 -9.62 -2.13 -17.29
CA VAL A 171 -8.67 -1.88 -18.39
C VAL A 171 -7.65 -3.02 -18.55
N ARG A 172 -8.11 -4.18 -19.05
CA ARG A 172 -7.39 -4.98 -20.08
C ARG A 172 -8.19 -6.20 -20.57
N TYR A 173 -9.25 -5.98 -21.34
CA TYR A 173 -9.53 -6.71 -22.59
C TYR A 173 -10.58 -5.94 -23.40
N ILE A 174 -10.39 -5.79 -24.72
CA ILE A 174 -11.15 -4.86 -25.57
C ILE A 174 -12.26 -5.61 -26.32
N LYS A 175 -13.52 -5.13 -26.24
CA LYS A 175 -14.37 -4.75 -27.40
C LYS A 175 -15.81 -4.33 -27.03
N ASP A 176 -16.20 -3.20 -27.60
CA ASP A 176 -17.54 -2.59 -27.77
C ASP A 176 -18.78 -3.49 -27.58
N LYS A 177 -19.91 -2.99 -27.03
CA LYS A 177 -20.69 -1.91 -27.66
C LYS A 177 -21.63 -1.12 -26.73
N ASN A 178 -21.54 0.21 -26.89
CA ASN A 178 -22.65 1.17 -26.85
C ASN A 178 -23.35 1.45 -25.50
N TYR A 179 -22.73 2.25 -24.61
CA TYR A 179 -23.26 3.61 -24.30
C TYR A 179 -22.28 4.56 -23.59
N THR A 180 -21.01 4.61 -24.02
CA THR A 180 -20.22 5.86 -23.99
C THR A 180 -19.90 6.27 -25.42
N ASN A 181 -20.92 6.67 -26.17
CA ASN A 181 -20.67 7.27 -27.49
C ASN A 181 -20.08 8.67 -27.31
N ASN A 182 -18.80 8.78 -27.71
CA ASN A 182 -18.10 10.00 -28.12
C ASN A 182 -17.46 10.88 -27.02
N ILE A 183 -16.52 10.31 -26.27
CA ILE A 183 -15.23 10.99 -26.03
C ILE A 183 -14.11 10.04 -26.45
N LYS A 184 -13.60 10.20 -27.68
CA LYS A 184 -12.33 9.58 -28.06
C LYS A 184 -11.20 10.34 -27.37
N ASN A 185 -10.24 9.61 -26.77
CA ASN A 185 -8.91 10.15 -26.55
C ASN A 185 -8.31 10.45 -27.93
N MET A 186 -7.80 11.66 -28.10
CA MET A 186 -7.64 12.23 -29.44
C MET A 186 -6.16 12.51 -29.72
N ASP A 187 -5.57 11.72 -30.62
CA ASP A 187 -4.32 12.11 -31.30
C ASP A 187 -4.68 13.16 -32.35
N LEU A 188 -4.18 14.38 -32.19
CA LEU A 188 -4.58 15.50 -33.05
C LEU A 188 -3.98 15.40 -34.46
N ARG A 189 -3.03 14.48 -34.67
CA ARG A 189 -2.44 14.19 -35.98
C ARG A 189 -3.39 13.43 -36.90
N GLU A 190 -4.43 12.80 -36.35
CA GLU A 190 -5.43 12.02 -37.10
C GLU A 190 -6.67 12.86 -37.51
N TYR A 191 -6.75 14.13 -37.10
CA TYR A 191 -7.95 14.95 -37.24
C TYR A 191 -7.65 16.35 -37.76
N LYS A 192 -8.40 16.79 -38.78
CA LYS A 192 -8.35 18.18 -39.25
C LYS A 192 -9.10 19.08 -38.26
N LEU A 193 -8.36 19.75 -37.38
CA LEU A 193 -8.93 20.72 -36.44
C LEU A 193 -9.29 22.04 -37.13
N GLU A 194 -10.42 22.64 -36.76
CA GLU A 194 -10.74 24.01 -37.15
C GLU A 194 -10.00 25.04 -36.27
N ASP A 195 -9.56 26.13 -36.90
CA ASP A 195 -8.94 27.26 -36.21
C ASP A 195 -9.99 28.03 -35.40
N GLY A 196 -9.71 28.27 -34.13
CA GLY A 196 -10.67 28.92 -33.24
C GLY A 196 -10.34 28.81 -31.76
N LYS A 197 -11.25 29.31 -30.93
CA LYS A 197 -11.24 29.16 -29.47
C LYS A 197 -12.39 28.26 -29.05
N TYR A 198 -12.08 27.21 -28.30
CA TYR A 198 -13.07 26.21 -27.89
C TYR A 198 -13.01 26.00 -26.38
N ILE A 199 -14.17 25.88 -25.73
CA ILE A 199 -14.26 25.66 -24.28
C ILE A 199 -14.60 24.20 -24.01
N GLY A 200 -13.99 23.64 -22.97
CA GLY A 200 -14.31 22.33 -22.43
C GLY A 200 -14.32 22.37 -20.90
N GLU A 201 -15.15 21.51 -20.31
CA GLU A 201 -15.38 21.47 -18.86
C GLU A 201 -15.57 20.02 -18.40
N ALA A 202 -14.80 19.60 -17.39
CA ALA A 202 -14.80 18.26 -16.83
C ALA A 202 -14.48 18.27 -15.32
N ILE A 203 -14.80 17.19 -14.62
CA ILE A 203 -14.65 17.09 -13.16
C ILE A 203 -13.17 16.92 -12.76
N GLY A 204 -12.72 17.75 -11.81
CA GLY A 204 -11.42 17.70 -11.13
C GLY A 204 -11.48 16.99 -9.78
N PHE A 205 -10.76 17.51 -8.78
CA PHE A 205 -10.71 16.96 -7.42
C PHE A 205 -11.81 17.51 -6.48
N LYS A 206 -12.15 18.80 -6.57
CA LYS A 206 -13.17 19.47 -5.73
C LYS A 206 -14.26 20.20 -6.53
N GLY A 207 -14.42 19.84 -7.80
CA GLY A 207 -15.46 20.39 -8.68
C GLY A 207 -15.00 20.47 -10.13
N ASN A 208 -15.71 21.25 -10.95
CA ASN A 208 -15.40 21.36 -12.37
C ASN A 208 -14.13 22.18 -12.65
N VAL A 209 -13.34 21.67 -13.60
CA VAL A 209 -12.24 22.37 -14.26
C VAL A 209 -12.71 22.78 -15.66
N LYS A 210 -12.71 24.09 -15.93
CA LYS A 210 -13.07 24.68 -17.23
C LYS A 210 -11.84 25.25 -17.91
N VAL A 211 -11.64 24.90 -19.18
CA VAL A 211 -10.49 25.32 -19.99
C VAL A 211 -10.95 25.91 -21.34
N GLN A 212 -10.18 26.87 -21.85
CA GLN A 212 -10.30 27.38 -23.22
C GLN A 212 -9.04 26.98 -23.98
N ILE A 213 -9.20 26.25 -25.08
CA ILE A 213 -8.11 25.99 -26.02
C ILE A 213 -8.09 27.02 -27.15
N THR A 214 -6.94 27.21 -27.79
CA THR A 214 -6.83 27.94 -29.05
C THR A 214 -6.13 27.07 -30.08
N ILE A 215 -6.73 26.95 -31.26
CA ILE A 215 -6.18 26.24 -32.42
C ILE A 215 -5.84 27.27 -33.50
N LYS A 216 -4.67 27.12 -34.12
CA LYS A 216 -4.19 27.90 -35.27
C LYS A 216 -3.47 26.99 -36.26
N ASN A 217 -3.72 27.18 -37.55
CA ASN A 217 -3.25 26.32 -38.64
C ASN A 217 -3.48 24.81 -38.34
N GLY A 218 -4.63 24.47 -37.76
CA GLY A 218 -4.97 23.10 -37.36
C GLY A 218 -4.17 22.54 -36.18
N THR A 219 -3.35 23.35 -35.51
CA THR A 219 -2.48 22.96 -34.38
C THR A 219 -2.99 23.57 -33.07
N LEU A 220 -2.98 22.81 -31.97
CA LEU A 220 -3.32 23.30 -30.64
C LEU A 220 -2.17 24.18 -30.10
N VAL A 221 -2.35 25.49 -30.09
CA VAL A 221 -1.30 26.47 -29.73
C VAL A 221 -1.44 27.03 -28.31
N ASN A 222 -2.59 26.87 -27.65
CA ASN A 222 -2.77 27.32 -26.26
C ASN A 222 -3.84 26.49 -25.53
N VAL A 223 -3.66 26.33 -24.22
CA VAL A 223 -4.66 25.83 -23.26
C VAL A 223 -4.65 26.76 -22.04
N GLN A 224 -5.72 27.51 -21.87
CA GLN A 224 -5.94 28.43 -20.75
C GLN A 224 -6.93 27.81 -19.75
N ILE A 225 -6.59 27.77 -18.46
CA ILE A 225 -7.59 27.48 -17.41
C ILE A 225 -8.49 28.71 -17.25
N ILE A 226 -9.81 28.51 -17.29
CA ILE A 226 -10.82 29.56 -17.06
C ILE A 226 -11.30 29.51 -15.60
N ASN A 227 -11.56 28.33 -15.06
CA ASN A 227 -12.02 28.14 -13.68
C ASN A 227 -11.62 26.77 -13.13
N HIS A 228 -11.40 26.67 -11.82
CA HIS A 228 -11.31 25.41 -11.07
C HIS A 228 -11.77 25.63 -9.62
N ASN A 229 -12.29 24.57 -8.99
CA ASN A 229 -12.61 24.56 -7.56
C ASN A 229 -11.58 23.74 -6.73
N ASP A 230 -10.60 23.14 -7.40
CA ASP A 230 -9.56 22.28 -6.80
C ASP A 230 -8.58 23.06 -5.91
N ASP A 231 -8.06 22.38 -4.88
CA ASP A 231 -6.98 22.88 -4.02
C ASP A 231 -5.78 23.38 -4.83
N GLU A 232 -5.39 24.63 -4.62
CA GLU A 232 -4.36 25.29 -5.45
C GLU A 232 -3.03 24.53 -5.46
N GLU A 233 -2.59 23.97 -4.34
CA GLU A 233 -1.31 23.25 -4.27
C GLU A 233 -1.27 22.03 -5.22
N PHE A 234 -2.37 21.27 -5.27
CA PHE A 234 -2.48 20.10 -6.14
C PHE A 234 -2.86 20.50 -7.57
N PHE A 235 -3.71 21.50 -7.75
CA PHE A 235 -4.08 22.00 -9.07
C PHE A 235 -2.89 22.64 -9.80
N ASN A 236 -2.01 23.35 -9.09
CA ASN A 236 -0.77 23.90 -9.64
C ASN A 236 0.19 22.80 -10.11
N LYS A 237 0.33 21.69 -9.37
CA LYS A 237 1.08 20.51 -9.83
C LYS A 237 0.44 19.89 -11.08
N ALA A 238 -0.89 19.81 -11.13
CA ALA A 238 -1.63 19.29 -12.28
C ALA A 238 -1.52 20.13 -13.56
N LYS A 239 -1.36 21.47 -13.47
CA LYS A 239 -1.18 22.35 -14.64
C LYS A 239 -0.06 21.88 -15.58
N SER A 240 0.96 21.19 -15.08
CA SER A 240 2.04 20.62 -15.89
C SER A 240 1.60 19.64 -17.00
N VAL A 241 0.40 19.02 -16.90
CA VAL A 241 -0.12 18.20 -18.02
C VAL A 241 -0.40 19.02 -19.28
N ILE A 242 -0.67 20.33 -19.15
CA ILE A 242 -0.88 21.24 -20.29
C ILE A 242 0.35 21.26 -21.20
N ILE A 243 1.56 21.29 -20.61
CA ILE A 243 2.82 21.29 -21.35
C ILE A 243 2.94 20.01 -22.18
N LYS A 244 2.60 18.85 -21.61
CA LYS A 244 2.59 17.56 -22.33
C LYS A 244 1.58 17.56 -23.48
N ILE A 245 0.38 18.11 -23.28
CA ILE A 245 -0.66 18.18 -24.31
C ILE A 245 -0.24 19.09 -25.48
N LEU A 246 0.30 20.28 -25.18
CA LEU A 246 0.81 21.23 -26.17
C LEU A 246 2.03 20.67 -26.94
N LYS A 247 2.96 20.03 -26.23
CA LYS A 247 4.15 19.42 -26.84
C LYS A 247 3.80 18.24 -27.76
N ASN A 248 2.94 17.35 -27.30
CA ASN A 248 2.67 16.10 -28.02
C ASN A 248 1.55 16.24 -29.07
N GLN A 249 0.76 17.32 -29.01
CA GLN A 249 -0.46 17.53 -29.79
C GLN A 249 -1.45 16.36 -29.60
N THR A 250 -1.69 15.98 -28.34
CA THR A 250 -2.63 14.90 -27.98
C THR A 250 -2.95 14.94 -26.49
N THR A 251 -4.15 14.49 -26.12
CA THR A 251 -4.48 14.13 -24.73
C THR A 251 -4.37 12.63 -24.47
N ALA A 252 -4.24 11.81 -25.52
CA ALA A 252 -4.02 10.38 -25.42
C ALA A 252 -2.59 10.08 -24.92
N GLY A 253 -2.47 9.13 -23.99
CA GLY A 253 -1.17 8.72 -23.43
C GLY A 253 -0.47 9.77 -22.56
N VAL A 254 -1.11 10.90 -22.25
CA VAL A 254 -0.54 11.92 -21.35
C VAL A 254 -0.78 11.51 -19.90
N ASP A 255 0.27 11.00 -19.25
CA ASP A 255 0.21 10.57 -17.85
C ASP A 255 -0.08 11.71 -16.88
N THR A 256 -0.99 11.43 -15.95
CA THR A 256 -1.38 12.26 -14.81
C THR A 256 -0.25 12.41 -13.79
N ILE A 257 -0.23 13.53 -13.09
CA ILE A 257 0.80 13.82 -12.08
C ILE A 257 0.52 13.06 -10.78
N SER A 258 1.58 12.48 -10.20
CA SER A 258 1.51 11.80 -8.91
C SER A 258 1.23 12.80 -7.79
N GLY A 259 0.31 12.49 -6.88
CA GLY A 259 -0.16 13.43 -5.85
C GLY A 259 -1.12 14.52 -6.35
N ALA A 260 -1.35 14.65 -7.67
CA ALA A 260 -2.28 15.62 -8.26
C ALA A 260 -3.17 14.97 -9.34
N THR A 261 -3.48 13.69 -9.15
CA THR A 261 -4.03 12.81 -10.19
C THR A 261 -5.46 13.17 -10.62
N TYR A 262 -6.31 13.60 -9.68
CA TYR A 262 -7.69 14.01 -9.97
C TYR A 262 -7.74 15.32 -10.75
N SER A 263 -7.05 16.36 -10.27
CA SER A 263 -6.85 17.63 -10.97
C SER A 263 -6.24 17.45 -12.37
N SER A 264 -5.26 16.54 -12.51
CA SER A 264 -4.65 16.19 -13.81
C SER A 264 -5.68 15.62 -14.78
N ARG A 265 -6.57 14.73 -14.31
CA ARG A 265 -7.67 14.15 -15.11
C ARG A 265 -8.71 15.21 -15.48
N GLY A 266 -9.03 16.12 -14.57
CA GLY A 266 -9.91 17.26 -14.86
C GLY A 266 -9.41 18.10 -16.02
N ILE A 267 -8.13 18.51 -16.01
CA ILE A 267 -7.51 19.26 -17.10
C ILE A 267 -7.50 18.45 -18.40
N LEU A 268 -7.02 17.19 -18.39
CA LEU A 268 -6.96 16.33 -19.58
C LEU A 268 -8.33 16.14 -20.24
N ASN A 269 -9.36 15.86 -19.44
CA ASN A 269 -10.72 15.65 -19.92
C ASN A 269 -11.37 16.94 -20.43
N ALA A 270 -11.14 18.07 -19.75
CA ALA A 270 -11.63 19.38 -20.19
C ALA A 270 -10.99 19.78 -21.54
N VAL A 271 -9.68 19.57 -21.72
CA VAL A 271 -8.99 19.81 -23.00
C VAL A 271 -9.50 18.87 -24.08
N THR A 272 -9.66 17.56 -23.79
CA THR A 272 -10.23 16.60 -24.75
C THR A 272 -11.63 16.99 -25.20
N LYS A 273 -12.48 17.50 -24.30
CA LYS A 273 -13.83 17.98 -24.62
C LYS A 273 -13.80 19.25 -25.49
N ALA A 274 -12.88 20.17 -25.21
CA ALA A 274 -12.66 21.36 -26.05
C ALA A 274 -12.17 21.00 -27.46
N LEU A 275 -11.27 20.00 -27.58
CA LEU A 275 -10.76 19.49 -28.85
C LEU A 275 -11.86 18.78 -29.66
N ASN A 276 -12.72 18.00 -29.02
CA ASN A 276 -13.90 17.41 -29.67
C ASN A 276 -14.90 18.49 -30.16
N ASN A 277 -14.98 19.65 -29.51
CA ASN A 277 -15.78 20.77 -30.01
C ASN A 277 -15.15 21.42 -31.27
N ALA A 278 -13.82 21.32 -31.44
CA ALA A 278 -13.10 21.78 -32.63
C ALA A 278 -13.16 20.84 -33.84
N THR A 279 -13.85 19.69 -33.73
CA THR A 279 -14.10 18.75 -34.84
C THR A 279 -15.56 18.65 -35.26
N LYS A 280 -16.49 19.22 -34.50
CA LYS A 280 -17.93 19.10 -34.75
C LYS A 280 -18.50 20.30 -35.49
N LYS A 281 -18.34 20.30 -36.82
CA LYS A 281 -19.16 21.12 -37.71
C LYS A 281 -19.61 20.41 -39.00
N GLU A 282 -19.98 19.14 -38.91
CA GLU A 282 -20.88 18.51 -39.87
C GLU A 282 -21.70 17.39 -39.20
N ASN A 283 -22.91 17.13 -39.72
CA ASN A 283 -23.92 16.18 -39.21
C ASN A 283 -24.64 16.51 -37.88
N ILE A 284 -25.39 17.61 -37.85
CA ILE A 284 -26.77 17.60 -37.31
C ILE A 284 -27.69 18.38 -38.28
N LEU A 285 -28.31 17.68 -39.23
CA LEU A 285 -29.41 18.20 -40.06
C LEU A 285 -30.39 17.07 -40.45
N SER A 286 -30.81 16.25 -39.48
CA SER A 286 -31.95 15.32 -39.62
C SER A 286 -32.39 14.75 -38.26
N ASP A 287 -33.00 15.58 -37.42
CA ASP A 287 -34.45 15.44 -37.22
C ASP A 287 -35.01 16.67 -36.51
N MET A 288 -36.22 17.04 -36.91
CA MET A 288 -36.76 18.39 -36.72
C MET A 288 -37.85 18.40 -35.65
N SER A 289 -37.87 19.45 -34.82
CA SER A 289 -39.05 19.99 -34.11
C SER A 289 -39.62 19.14 -32.95
N THR A 290 -40.38 19.67 -31.97
CA THR A 290 -41.12 20.96 -31.86
C THR A 290 -41.13 21.50 -30.41
N SER A 291 -41.71 22.70 -30.23
CA SER A 291 -42.28 23.26 -28.97
C SER A 291 -41.36 23.98 -27.97
N SER A 292 -40.82 25.08 -28.50
CA SER A 292 -40.75 26.39 -27.85
C SER A 292 -42.00 26.86 -27.07
N ALA A 293 -41.79 27.91 -26.25
CA ALA A 293 -42.68 29.05 -25.90
C ALA A 293 -43.06 29.13 -24.40
N GLY A 294 -43.06 30.32 -23.76
CA GLY A 294 -42.69 31.67 -24.21
C GLY A 294 -42.29 32.56 -23.01
N SER A 295 -41.42 33.56 -23.17
CA SER A 295 -41.74 34.95 -23.60
C SER A 295 -42.29 35.80 -22.42
N SER A 296 -41.93 37.06 -22.20
CA SER A 296 -41.09 38.05 -22.93
C SER A 296 -40.61 39.14 -21.90
N VAL A 297 -39.99 40.32 -22.17
CA VAL A 297 -39.96 41.23 -23.33
C VAL A 297 -38.73 42.19 -23.27
N PHE A 298 -38.54 42.96 -24.34
CA PHE A 298 -37.86 44.28 -24.49
C PHE A 298 -36.32 44.41 -24.60
N GLU A 299 -35.93 44.85 -25.81
CA GLU A 299 -34.70 45.57 -26.18
C GLU A 299 -34.72 47.02 -25.64
N LYS A 300 -33.60 47.74 -25.47
CA LYS A 300 -32.96 48.48 -26.57
C LYS A 300 -31.58 49.11 -26.28
N ASP A 301 -30.81 49.20 -27.37
CA ASP A 301 -29.85 50.25 -27.76
C ASP A 301 -28.56 50.52 -26.93
N ASN A 302 -27.47 49.94 -27.45
CA ASN A 302 -26.26 50.59 -28.00
C ASN A 302 -25.41 51.63 -27.22
N ASP A 303 -24.10 51.45 -27.45
CA ASP A 303 -23.06 52.46 -27.75
C ASP A 303 -22.06 52.92 -26.66
N LYS A 304 -20.80 52.98 -27.11
CA LYS A 304 -19.65 53.81 -26.65
C LYS A 304 -18.90 53.47 -25.34
N LEU A 305 -17.77 52.78 -25.57
CA LEU A 305 -16.38 53.22 -25.33
C LEU A 305 -16.10 54.53 -24.57
N ASN A 306 -14.91 54.49 -23.93
CA ASN A 306 -13.99 55.56 -23.52
C ASN A 306 -14.22 56.26 -22.18
N ASN A 307 -13.25 56.06 -21.29
CA ASN A 307 -12.42 57.17 -20.86
C ASN A 307 -10.94 56.83 -21.10
N GLU A 308 -10.24 57.72 -21.80
CA GLU A 308 -8.78 57.73 -21.93
C GLU A 308 -8.16 58.34 -20.63
N PRO A 309 -6.84 58.58 -20.54
CA PRO A 309 -6.21 59.66 -21.32
C PRO A 309 -5.09 59.19 -22.24
N LYS A 310 -5.06 59.74 -23.46
CA LYS A 310 -3.81 59.91 -24.22
C LYS A 310 -2.97 60.99 -23.54
N GLU A 311 -1.66 60.89 -23.70
CA GLU A 311 -0.88 62.06 -24.09
C GLU A 311 0.16 61.66 -25.15
N ASN A 312 0.38 62.54 -26.12
CA ASN A 312 1.13 62.23 -27.35
C ASN A 312 2.65 62.16 -27.11
N VAL A 313 3.31 61.23 -27.80
CA VAL A 313 4.54 61.53 -28.55
C VAL A 313 4.42 60.89 -29.94
N GLU A 314 4.93 61.58 -30.96
CA GLU A 314 4.67 61.35 -32.38
C GLU A 314 5.34 60.08 -32.96
N GLU A 315 4.84 59.61 -34.10
CA GLU A 315 5.60 58.69 -34.96
C GLU A 315 6.82 59.40 -35.56
N PRO A 316 8.04 58.86 -35.44
CA PRO A 316 9.09 59.13 -36.40
C PRO A 316 8.96 58.15 -37.57
N LYS A 317 8.54 58.67 -38.72
CA LYS A 317 9.04 58.15 -40.00
C LYS A 317 10.47 58.66 -40.13
N ASP A 318 11.44 57.75 -40.27
CA ASP A 318 12.45 57.80 -41.33
C ASP A 318 13.44 56.62 -41.27
N ASN A 319 14.20 56.44 -42.35
CA ASN A 319 15.27 55.45 -42.44
C ASN A 319 16.49 55.87 -41.60
N GLU A 320 16.83 55.09 -40.57
CA GLU A 320 18.18 55.10 -39.97
C GLU A 320 18.65 53.66 -39.67
N ASP A 321 19.97 53.47 -39.71
CA ASP A 321 20.63 52.16 -39.73
C ASP A 321 20.36 51.31 -38.48
N LYS A 322 19.70 50.14 -38.67
CA LYS A 322 19.58 49.12 -37.63
C LYS A 322 20.91 48.37 -37.43
N LYS A 323 21.83 49.00 -36.72
CA LYS A 323 23.03 48.35 -36.20
C LYS A 323 22.60 47.23 -35.23
N ALA A 324 23.06 46.00 -35.49
CA ALA A 324 22.76 44.87 -34.61
C ALA A 324 23.30 45.11 -33.18
N THR A 325 22.63 44.50 -32.20
CA THR A 325 23.09 44.50 -30.82
C THR A 325 24.45 43.79 -30.75
N GLU A 326 25.44 44.44 -30.14
CA GLU A 326 26.75 43.85 -29.90
C GLU A 326 26.69 42.98 -28.63
N PRO A 327 27.06 41.68 -28.70
CA PRO A 327 27.06 40.82 -27.53
C PRO A 327 28.19 41.20 -26.57
N THR A 328 27.90 41.14 -25.28
CA THR A 328 28.83 41.42 -24.19
C THR A 328 29.82 40.28 -23.91
N LYS A 329 29.67 39.14 -24.60
CA LYS A 329 30.55 37.97 -24.56
C LYS A 329 30.63 37.32 -23.17
N GLN A 330 29.47 37.07 -22.57
CA GLN A 330 29.37 36.46 -21.24
C GLN A 330 29.87 35.02 -21.20
N ASP A 331 30.63 34.71 -20.14
CA ASP A 331 31.11 33.39 -19.81
C ASP A 331 30.28 32.81 -18.65
N TYR A 332 29.23 32.06 -18.99
CA TYR A 332 28.35 31.44 -18.00
C TYR A 332 28.97 30.18 -17.38
N SER A 333 30.11 29.67 -17.87
CA SER A 333 30.79 28.49 -17.31
C SER A 333 31.21 28.69 -15.84
N LYS A 334 31.40 29.94 -15.41
CA LYS A 334 31.73 30.32 -14.02
C LYS A 334 30.56 30.19 -13.03
N TYR A 335 29.34 30.04 -13.53
CA TYR A 335 28.14 30.01 -12.69
C TYR A 335 27.42 28.66 -12.79
N VAL A 336 26.61 28.39 -11.77
CA VAL A 336 25.50 27.44 -11.80
C VAL A 336 24.25 28.26 -12.05
N LEU A 337 23.71 28.18 -13.27
CA LEU A 337 22.48 28.87 -13.63
C LEU A 337 21.26 28.21 -12.94
N PRO A 338 20.15 28.92 -12.72
CA PRO A 338 18.87 28.29 -12.40
C PRO A 338 18.32 27.53 -13.62
N ASP A 339 17.70 26.37 -13.39
CA ASP A 339 17.07 25.57 -14.44
C ASP A 339 15.75 26.19 -14.91
N GLY A 340 15.48 26.14 -16.22
CA GLY A 340 14.28 26.70 -16.81
C GLY A 340 14.41 27.04 -18.30
N GLU A 341 13.37 27.68 -18.84
CA GLU A 341 13.33 28.20 -20.21
C GLU A 341 13.20 29.73 -20.16
N TYR A 342 14.16 30.42 -20.76
CA TYR A 342 14.33 31.87 -20.69
C TYR A 342 14.22 32.50 -22.06
N ASN A 343 13.31 33.46 -22.21
CA ASN A 343 13.05 34.15 -23.46
C ASN A 343 13.91 35.41 -23.56
N GLY A 344 14.58 35.62 -24.70
CA GLY A 344 15.40 36.79 -24.96
C GLY A 344 15.23 37.37 -26.35
N LYS A 345 15.54 38.66 -26.53
CA LYS A 345 15.40 39.40 -27.79
C LYS A 345 16.54 40.38 -28.02
N ALA A 346 17.02 40.47 -29.25
CA ALA A 346 18.01 41.47 -29.66
C ALA A 346 17.87 41.82 -31.15
N ALA A 347 18.54 42.89 -31.60
CA ALA A 347 18.54 43.30 -33.00
C ALA A 347 19.60 42.51 -33.80
N GLY A 348 19.17 41.83 -34.86
CA GLY A 348 19.99 41.27 -35.94
C GLY A 348 19.89 42.11 -37.22
N TYR A 349 20.33 41.54 -38.35
CA TYR A 349 20.35 42.22 -39.65
C TYR A 349 18.95 42.43 -40.24
N GLY A 350 18.05 41.46 -40.06
CA GLY A 350 16.67 41.50 -40.56
C GLY A 350 15.69 42.22 -39.61
N GLY A 351 16.11 42.56 -38.40
CA GLY A 351 15.26 43.11 -37.35
C GLY A 351 15.43 42.37 -36.03
N ILE A 352 14.38 42.30 -35.21
CA ILE A 352 14.46 41.61 -33.91
C ILE A 352 14.49 40.09 -34.11
N ILE A 353 15.48 39.45 -33.48
CA ILE A 353 15.56 38.01 -33.28
C ILE A 353 15.06 37.73 -31.86
N ALA A 354 14.15 36.76 -31.71
CA ALA A 354 13.68 36.24 -30.43
C ALA A 354 14.15 34.79 -30.25
N VAL A 355 14.64 34.46 -29.06
CA VAL A 355 15.18 33.14 -28.71
C VAL A 355 14.64 32.64 -27.38
N THR A 356 14.55 31.32 -27.26
CA THR A 356 14.35 30.60 -25.99
C THR A 356 15.64 29.85 -25.66
N VAL A 357 16.21 30.14 -24.49
CA VAL A 357 17.37 29.46 -23.93
C VAL A 357 16.89 28.50 -22.85
N LYS A 358 17.16 27.21 -23.03
CA LYS A 358 16.91 26.20 -22.02
C LYS A 358 18.17 25.96 -21.19
N VAL A 359 18.01 26.03 -19.87
CA VAL A 359 19.01 25.63 -18.88
C VAL A 359 18.52 24.36 -18.22
N GLU A 360 19.38 23.34 -18.21
CA GLU A 360 19.16 22.07 -17.51
C GLU A 360 20.44 21.70 -16.76
N ASN A 361 20.32 21.38 -15.48
CA ASN A 361 21.41 21.05 -14.55
C ASN A 361 22.45 22.17 -14.40
N GLY A 362 21.99 23.42 -14.42
CA GLY A 362 22.77 24.63 -14.20
C GLY A 362 23.68 25.06 -15.35
N VAL A 363 23.47 24.50 -16.54
CA VAL A 363 24.17 24.85 -17.79
C VAL A 363 23.18 25.01 -18.95
N ILE A 364 23.53 25.82 -19.95
CA ILE A 364 22.75 25.99 -21.17
C ILE A 364 22.71 24.65 -21.90
N SER A 365 21.54 24.03 -22.01
CA SER A 365 21.36 22.75 -22.69
C SER A 365 20.83 22.88 -24.11
N LYS A 366 20.10 23.97 -24.40
CA LYS A 366 19.57 24.25 -25.73
C LYS A 366 19.35 25.74 -25.96
N VAL A 367 19.49 26.18 -27.20
CA VAL A 367 18.98 27.46 -27.69
C VAL A 367 18.05 27.18 -28.88
N THR A 368 16.89 27.82 -28.92
CA THR A 368 15.98 27.85 -30.09
C THR A 368 15.67 29.28 -30.47
N VAL A 369 15.43 29.52 -31.76
CA VAL A 369 14.96 30.82 -32.26
C VAL A 369 13.46 30.72 -32.51
N ASP A 370 12.72 31.61 -31.88
CA ASP A 370 11.25 31.58 -31.86
C ASP A 370 10.67 32.48 -32.97
N SER A 371 11.39 33.56 -33.32
CA SER A 371 11.11 34.37 -34.50
C SER A 371 12.33 35.17 -34.95
N HIS A 372 12.46 35.37 -36.26
CA HIS A 372 13.47 36.23 -36.88
C HIS A 372 12.98 36.72 -38.25
N ASN A 373 13.54 37.84 -38.71
CA ASN A 373 13.34 38.37 -40.08
C ASN A 373 14.64 38.33 -40.92
N GLU A 374 15.66 37.60 -40.45
CA GLU A 374 16.94 37.41 -41.13
C GLU A 374 16.78 36.81 -42.53
N THR A 375 17.66 37.18 -43.47
CA THR A 375 17.70 36.55 -44.79
C THR A 375 18.03 35.05 -44.64
N PRO A 376 17.26 34.11 -45.23
CA PRO A 376 17.38 32.68 -44.94
C PRO A 376 18.81 32.12 -45.04
N ILE A 377 19.55 32.49 -46.09
CA ILE A 377 20.93 32.03 -46.33
C ILE A 377 21.90 32.43 -45.19
N TYR A 378 21.69 33.58 -44.54
CA TYR A 378 22.53 34.00 -43.41
C TYR A 378 22.08 33.34 -42.11
N TYR A 379 20.78 33.11 -41.93
CA TYR A 379 20.26 32.38 -40.78
C TYR A 379 20.69 30.92 -40.77
N GLU A 380 20.56 30.21 -41.90
CA GLU A 380 20.98 28.80 -42.05
C GLU A 380 22.47 28.61 -41.73
N LYS A 381 23.32 29.54 -42.20
CA LYS A 381 24.76 29.55 -41.88
C LYS A 381 25.09 29.70 -40.39
N VAL A 382 24.19 30.30 -39.59
CA VAL A 382 24.43 30.55 -38.16
C VAL A 382 23.93 29.39 -37.29
N SER A 383 23.33 28.35 -37.88
CA SER A 383 22.83 27.17 -37.14
C SER A 383 23.88 26.44 -36.29
N GLU A 384 25.16 26.49 -36.67
CA GLU A 384 26.26 25.89 -35.90
C GLU A 384 26.53 26.61 -34.56
N ILE A 385 26.23 27.91 -34.47
CA ILE A 385 26.53 28.76 -33.29
C ILE A 385 25.81 28.25 -32.03
N PHE A 386 24.61 27.68 -32.17
CA PHE A 386 23.84 27.14 -31.05
C PHE A 386 24.57 25.97 -30.36
N GLY A 387 25.27 25.13 -31.14
CA GLY A 387 26.07 24.04 -30.63
C GLY A 387 27.28 24.54 -29.84
N GLU A 388 27.91 25.62 -30.29
CA GLU A 388 29.05 26.24 -29.60
C GLU A 388 28.65 26.94 -28.28
N ILE A 389 27.51 27.63 -28.25
CA ILE A 389 26.97 28.24 -27.02
C ILE A 389 26.74 27.18 -25.95
N VAL A 390 26.07 26.07 -26.32
CA VAL A 390 25.80 24.94 -25.42
C VAL A 390 27.10 24.26 -24.97
N LYS A 391 28.03 24.00 -25.90
CA LYS A 391 29.30 23.32 -25.63
C LYS A 391 30.21 24.11 -24.69
N ASN A 392 30.30 25.42 -24.88
CA ASN A 392 31.20 26.29 -24.11
C ASN A 392 30.51 26.94 -22.89
N ASN A 393 29.18 26.80 -22.77
CA ASN A 393 28.33 27.50 -21.80
C ASN A 393 28.61 29.01 -21.78
N SER A 394 28.71 29.63 -22.97
CA SER A 394 29.25 30.99 -23.13
C SER A 394 28.78 31.61 -24.45
N THR A 395 28.53 32.92 -24.45
CA THR A 395 28.32 33.74 -25.65
C THR A 395 29.61 34.45 -26.11
N GLY A 396 30.72 34.21 -25.42
CA GLY A 396 32.06 34.70 -25.78
C GLY A 396 32.75 33.98 -26.94
N ILE A 397 31.96 33.35 -27.82
CA ILE A 397 32.43 32.62 -29.02
C ILE A 397 32.55 33.56 -30.24
N ASP A 398 33.11 33.05 -31.33
CA ASP A 398 33.30 33.82 -32.55
C ASP A 398 32.05 33.83 -33.44
N THR A 399 31.89 34.89 -34.22
CA THR A 399 30.75 35.06 -35.13
C THR A 399 31.00 34.38 -36.47
N VAL A 400 29.98 33.78 -37.08
CA VAL A 400 30.11 33.11 -38.37
C VAL A 400 30.49 34.09 -39.50
N SER A 401 31.54 33.74 -40.25
CA SER A 401 32.02 34.54 -41.38
C SER A 401 30.97 34.65 -42.48
N GLY A 402 30.68 35.87 -42.94
CA GLY A 402 29.60 36.13 -43.90
C GLY A 402 28.19 36.04 -43.33
N ALA A 403 28.02 35.87 -42.01
CA ALA A 403 26.74 36.00 -41.29
C ALA A 403 26.94 36.68 -39.92
N THR A 404 27.91 37.60 -39.85
CA THR A 404 28.40 38.23 -38.61
C THR A 404 27.32 39.01 -37.86
N VAL A 405 26.49 39.76 -38.59
CA VAL A 405 25.45 40.61 -38.00
C VAL A 405 24.32 39.76 -37.39
N THR A 406 23.89 38.71 -38.10
CA THR A 406 22.96 37.68 -37.62
C THR A 406 23.50 36.95 -36.38
N SER A 407 24.79 36.59 -36.39
CA SER A 407 25.48 35.95 -35.26
C SER A 407 25.44 36.83 -34.00
N LYS A 408 25.75 38.12 -34.13
CA LYS A 408 25.70 39.09 -33.03
C LYS A 408 24.30 39.26 -32.43
N GLY A 409 23.28 39.29 -33.29
CA GLY A 409 21.87 39.32 -32.86
C GLY A 409 21.48 38.08 -32.06
N ILE A 410 21.88 36.88 -32.50
CA ILE A 410 21.62 35.63 -31.78
C ILE A 410 22.35 35.58 -30.43
N LEU A 411 23.65 35.89 -30.39
CA LEU A 411 24.43 35.92 -29.14
C LEU A 411 23.85 36.92 -28.13
N SER A 412 23.48 38.12 -28.58
CA SER A 412 22.87 39.14 -27.74
C SER A 412 21.48 38.74 -27.23
N ALA A 413 20.69 38.02 -28.04
CA ALA A 413 19.37 37.53 -27.62
C ALA A 413 19.50 36.43 -26.55
N VAL A 414 20.54 35.59 -26.61
CA VAL A 414 20.88 34.62 -25.55
C VAL A 414 21.32 35.33 -24.28
N GLU A 415 22.09 36.42 -24.37
CA GLU A 415 22.46 37.23 -23.22
C GLU A 415 21.25 37.94 -22.59
N ASP A 416 20.33 38.51 -23.39
CA ASP A 416 19.08 39.07 -22.88
C ASP A 416 18.21 38.00 -22.18
N ALA A 417 18.16 36.77 -22.72
CA ALA A 417 17.46 35.66 -22.07
C ALA A 417 18.05 35.37 -20.68
N LEU A 418 19.37 35.20 -20.59
CA LEU A 418 20.05 34.81 -19.36
C LEU A 418 20.26 35.97 -18.37
N SER A 419 20.17 37.23 -18.81
CA SER A 419 20.20 38.41 -17.92
C SER A 419 19.07 38.40 -16.88
N LYS A 420 17.99 37.65 -17.15
CA LYS A 420 16.80 37.51 -16.29
C LYS A 420 17.00 36.50 -15.16
N VAL A 421 18.15 35.81 -15.12
CA VAL A 421 18.52 34.90 -14.02
C VAL A 421 19.85 35.27 -13.38
N LYS A 422 19.93 35.09 -12.06
CA LYS A 422 21.17 35.24 -11.30
C LYS A 422 21.75 33.86 -11.02
N GLY A 423 22.85 33.53 -11.69
CA GLY A 423 23.62 32.33 -11.39
C GLY A 423 24.36 32.43 -10.05
N GLU A 424 24.57 31.30 -9.39
CA GLU A 424 25.47 31.18 -8.24
C GLU A 424 26.89 30.94 -8.76
N GLU A 425 27.91 31.61 -8.21
CA GLU A 425 29.32 31.32 -8.57
C GLU A 425 29.67 29.87 -8.24
N ARG A 426 30.39 29.20 -9.15
CA ARG A 426 30.89 27.84 -8.88
C ARG A 426 31.91 27.88 -7.76
N LYS A 427 31.73 26.98 -6.78
CA LYS A 427 32.68 26.73 -5.71
C LYS A 427 34.03 26.31 -6.31
N GLU A 428 35.11 27.03 -5.97
CA GLU A 428 36.45 26.59 -6.30
C GLU A 428 36.89 25.48 -5.34
N TYR A 429 37.10 24.28 -5.88
CA TYR A 429 37.54 23.12 -5.12
C TYR A 429 39.07 23.07 -4.95
N SER A 430 39.54 22.42 -3.88
CA SER A 430 40.97 22.10 -3.69
C SER A 430 41.37 20.86 -4.46
N GLU A 431 42.55 20.91 -5.10
CA GLU A 431 43.25 19.72 -5.64
C GLU A 431 43.34 18.59 -4.61
N GLY A 432 43.21 17.35 -5.08
CA GLY A 432 43.48 16.16 -4.27
C GLY A 432 42.34 15.14 -4.23
N THR A 433 42.43 14.21 -3.28
CA THR A 433 41.40 13.20 -3.01
C THR A 433 40.66 13.56 -1.73
N TRP A 434 39.33 13.60 -1.83
CA TRP A 434 38.41 13.99 -0.77
C TRP A 434 37.48 12.83 -0.45
N TYR A 435 37.27 12.57 0.84
CA TYR A 435 36.27 11.61 1.31
C TYR A 435 35.15 12.32 2.06
N GLY A 436 33.92 11.88 1.83
CA GLY A 436 32.72 12.41 2.46
C GLY A 436 31.73 11.31 2.84
N GLN A 437 30.84 11.63 3.77
CA GLN A 437 29.80 10.75 4.29
C GLN A 437 28.42 11.34 4.03
N GLY A 438 27.50 10.50 3.56
CA GLY A 438 26.12 10.89 3.24
C GLY A 438 25.13 9.83 3.72
N ARG A 439 23.87 10.24 3.87
CA ARG A 439 22.78 9.32 4.19
C ARG A 439 21.60 9.48 3.24
N GLY A 440 20.94 8.36 2.98
CA GLY A 440 19.81 8.24 2.07
C GLY A 440 18.47 8.34 2.80
N HIS A 441 17.90 7.18 3.17
CA HIS A 441 16.59 7.13 3.83
C HIS A 441 16.67 7.45 5.34
N TYR A 442 17.65 6.86 6.01
CA TYR A 442 17.80 6.90 7.47
C TYR A 442 18.71 8.06 7.87
N SER A 443 18.32 8.85 8.88
CA SER A 443 19.15 9.95 9.41
C SER A 443 20.22 9.48 10.41
N TYR A 444 20.21 8.19 10.77
CA TYR A 444 21.05 7.57 11.79
C TYR A 444 21.38 6.10 11.46
N ASP A 445 22.36 5.54 12.16
CA ASP A 445 22.64 4.09 12.11
C ASP A 445 21.43 3.30 12.61
N SER A 446 21.05 2.27 11.87
CA SER A 446 19.97 1.36 12.23
C SER A 446 20.41 -0.09 12.05
N GLU A 447 19.87 -0.98 12.88
CA GLU A 447 20.10 -2.41 12.77
C GLU A 447 18.82 -3.06 12.23
N SER A 448 18.93 -3.82 11.15
CA SER A 448 17.81 -4.44 10.46
C SER A 448 18.21 -5.85 10.05
N TYR A 449 17.44 -6.86 10.44
CA TYR A 449 17.73 -8.28 10.18
C TYR A 449 19.12 -8.77 10.64
N GLY A 450 19.77 -8.07 11.58
CA GLY A 450 21.13 -8.37 12.05
C GLY A 450 22.25 -7.67 11.28
N GLU A 451 21.91 -6.87 10.27
CA GLU A 451 22.86 -6.03 9.54
C GLU A 451 22.78 -4.57 10.03
N ARG A 452 23.96 -3.96 10.21
CA ARG A 452 24.09 -2.59 10.69
C ARG A 452 24.23 -1.63 9.50
N ARG A 453 23.17 -0.91 9.20
CA ARG A 453 23.14 0.15 8.18
C ARG A 453 23.85 1.40 8.72
N THR A 454 24.79 1.92 7.94
CA THR A 454 25.70 3.01 8.33
C THR A 454 25.55 4.22 7.41
N ALA A 455 26.52 5.14 7.38
CA ALA A 455 26.54 6.21 6.40
C ALA A 455 27.22 5.72 5.11
N THR A 456 26.65 6.10 3.96
CA THR A 456 27.29 5.89 2.65
C THR A 456 28.55 6.75 2.58
N GLU A 457 29.64 6.21 2.05
CA GLU A 457 30.90 6.92 1.88
C GLU A 457 31.25 7.05 0.40
N ALA A 458 31.70 8.23 0.00
CA ALA A 458 32.19 8.52 -1.35
C ALA A 458 33.61 9.08 -1.32
N LYS A 459 34.37 8.77 -2.38
CA LYS A 459 35.67 9.34 -2.71
C LYS A 459 35.51 10.22 -3.94
N VAL A 460 36.02 11.45 -3.87
CA VAL A 460 36.06 12.40 -4.99
C VAL A 460 37.51 12.78 -5.28
N THR A 461 37.94 12.67 -6.54
CA THR A 461 39.26 13.14 -6.97
C THR A 461 39.09 14.43 -7.76
N ILE A 462 39.84 15.46 -7.38
CA ILE A 462 39.76 16.81 -7.93
C ILE A 462 41.13 17.17 -8.52
N LYS A 463 41.12 17.61 -9.79
CA LYS A 463 42.32 18.01 -10.52
C LYS A 463 42.05 19.23 -11.41
N ASP A 464 42.99 20.16 -11.45
CA ASP A 464 42.90 21.44 -12.16
C ASP A 464 41.60 22.21 -11.82
N GLY A 465 41.19 22.14 -10.55
CA GLY A 465 39.96 22.72 -9.99
C GLY A 465 38.66 22.00 -10.39
N LYS A 466 38.73 20.88 -11.11
CA LYS A 466 37.57 20.14 -11.65
C LYS A 466 37.43 18.76 -11.01
N ILE A 467 36.19 18.26 -10.96
CA ILE A 467 35.89 16.90 -10.52
C ILE A 467 36.33 15.92 -11.61
N LEU A 468 37.26 15.02 -11.29
CA LEU A 468 37.82 14.02 -12.22
C LEU A 468 37.24 12.61 -11.99
N GLU A 469 36.85 12.29 -10.76
CA GLU A 469 36.33 10.99 -10.32
C GLU A 469 35.39 11.21 -9.12
N ALA A 470 34.31 10.45 -9.03
CA ALA A 470 33.41 10.44 -7.87
C ALA A 470 32.85 9.02 -7.67
N LYS A 471 33.47 8.26 -6.76
CA LYS A 471 33.20 6.82 -6.57
C LYS A 471 32.60 6.49 -5.22
N LEU A 472 31.71 5.49 -5.23
CA LEU A 472 31.22 4.85 -4.01
C LEU A 472 32.38 4.07 -3.36
N VAL A 473 32.47 4.16 -2.04
CA VAL A 473 33.51 3.51 -1.24
C VAL A 473 32.91 2.52 -0.25
N ASN A 474 31.85 2.93 0.43
CA ASN A 474 31.09 2.09 1.36
C ASN A 474 29.60 2.36 1.15
N HIS A 475 28.82 1.31 0.97
CA HIS A 475 27.37 1.40 0.88
C HIS A 475 26.77 1.41 2.30
N GLY A 476 26.00 2.45 2.65
CA GLY A 476 25.44 2.60 4.01
C GLY A 476 24.04 2.01 4.18
N ASP A 477 23.28 1.89 3.09
CA ASP A 477 21.91 1.36 3.03
C ASP A 477 21.91 -0.15 2.66
N ASP A 478 20.76 -0.73 2.34
CA ASP A 478 20.66 -2.16 1.95
C ASP A 478 21.45 -2.49 0.68
N GLU A 479 22.39 -3.46 0.76
CA GLU A 479 23.18 -3.95 -0.38
C GLU A 479 22.30 -4.52 -1.51
N GLY A 480 21.18 -5.17 -1.16
CA GLY A 480 20.22 -5.71 -2.14
C GLY A 480 19.53 -4.66 -3.05
N PHE A 481 19.75 -3.36 -2.79
CA PHE A 481 19.30 -2.25 -3.64
C PHE A 481 20.46 -1.47 -4.27
N GLU A 482 21.69 -1.99 -4.29
CA GLU A 482 22.79 -1.32 -4.98
C GLU A 482 22.54 -1.25 -6.50
N LYS A 483 22.77 -0.07 -7.10
CA LYS A 483 22.53 0.22 -8.53
C LYS A 483 23.77 0.82 -9.16
N LEU A 484 24.84 0.01 -9.27
CA LEU A 484 26.15 0.41 -9.80
C LEU A 484 26.06 1.16 -11.15
N GLU A 485 25.28 0.65 -12.11
CA GLU A 485 25.05 1.32 -13.40
C GLU A 485 24.44 2.73 -13.26
N GLY A 486 23.52 2.90 -12.31
CA GLY A 486 22.94 4.21 -11.99
C GLY A 486 23.93 5.13 -11.26
N TYR A 487 24.83 4.59 -10.45
CA TYR A 487 25.90 5.35 -9.80
C TYR A 487 26.96 5.83 -10.79
N GLU A 488 27.27 5.06 -11.84
CA GLU A 488 28.11 5.55 -12.94
C GLU A 488 27.46 6.73 -13.70
N LEU A 489 26.13 6.72 -13.89
CA LEU A 489 25.42 7.83 -14.52
C LEU A 489 25.44 9.09 -13.63
N ILE A 490 25.34 8.90 -12.31
CA ILE A 490 25.53 9.97 -11.32
C ILE A 490 26.96 10.54 -11.39
N GLU A 491 27.99 9.69 -11.39
CA GLU A 491 29.39 10.11 -11.52
C GLU A 491 29.64 10.89 -12.82
N LYS A 492 29.24 10.35 -13.98
CA LYS A 492 29.41 10.98 -15.30
C LYS A 492 28.74 12.37 -15.34
N HIS A 493 27.58 12.52 -14.73
CA HIS A 493 26.88 13.79 -14.65
C HIS A 493 27.58 14.78 -13.71
N ILE A 494 28.02 14.36 -12.52
CA ILE A 494 28.73 15.21 -11.56
C ILE A 494 30.06 15.70 -12.14
N ILE A 495 30.79 14.84 -12.85
CA ILE A 495 32.01 15.23 -13.59
C ILE A 495 31.68 16.28 -14.65
N LYS A 496 30.71 15.99 -15.54
CA LYS A 496 30.30 16.91 -16.62
C LYS A 496 29.90 18.29 -16.10
N ASN A 497 29.09 18.32 -15.04
CA ASN A 497 28.51 19.55 -14.51
C ASN A 497 29.31 20.14 -13.33
N SER A 498 30.41 19.50 -12.91
CA SER A 498 31.24 19.86 -11.74
C SER A 498 30.45 20.22 -10.48
N SER A 499 29.31 19.55 -10.26
CA SER A 499 28.30 19.89 -9.25
C SER A 499 27.34 18.72 -8.99
N THR A 500 26.85 18.65 -7.76
CA THR A 500 25.82 17.73 -7.25
C THR A 500 24.38 18.25 -7.42
N LYS A 501 24.21 19.57 -7.56
CA LYS A 501 22.92 20.29 -7.42
C LYS A 501 21.81 19.73 -8.34
N GLY A 502 22.09 19.59 -9.64
CA GLY A 502 21.12 19.05 -10.60
C GLY A 502 20.63 17.64 -10.23
N ILE A 503 21.51 16.74 -9.82
CA ILE A 503 21.12 15.39 -9.39
C ILE A 503 20.33 15.42 -8.09
N MET A 504 20.69 16.28 -7.12
CA MET A 504 19.89 16.44 -5.91
C MET A 504 18.45 16.86 -6.24
N GLU A 505 18.26 17.79 -7.18
CA GLU A 505 16.95 18.23 -7.64
C GLU A 505 16.19 17.11 -8.38
N ILE A 506 16.83 16.38 -9.30
CA ILE A 506 16.26 15.21 -9.99
C ILE A 506 15.78 14.16 -8.98
N LEU A 507 16.63 13.80 -8.01
CA LEU A 507 16.32 12.81 -6.98
C LEU A 507 15.29 13.31 -5.97
N ALA A 508 15.21 14.62 -5.69
CA ALA A 508 14.23 15.23 -4.80
C ALA A 508 12.83 15.28 -5.44
N ASN A 509 12.74 15.80 -6.66
CA ASN A 509 11.51 15.95 -7.45
C ASN A 509 10.96 14.61 -7.97
N LYS A 510 11.79 13.56 -7.93
CA LYS A 510 11.49 12.22 -8.45
C LYS A 510 11.18 12.22 -9.94
N ASP A 511 11.95 12.98 -10.71
CA ASP A 511 11.68 13.18 -12.13
C ASP A 511 12.01 11.91 -12.94
N ARG A 512 10.98 11.12 -13.22
CA ARG A 512 11.08 9.87 -14.00
C ARG A 512 11.36 10.08 -15.49
N ASN A 513 11.41 11.32 -15.98
CA ASN A 513 11.80 11.61 -17.35
C ASN A 513 13.35 11.66 -17.50
N GLU A 514 14.08 11.83 -16.40
CA GLU A 514 15.54 11.85 -16.38
C GLU A 514 16.11 10.42 -16.29
N PRO A 515 16.96 10.00 -17.26
CA PRO A 515 17.53 8.64 -17.28
C PRO A 515 18.28 8.26 -15.99
N ILE A 516 18.86 9.26 -15.30
CA ILE A 516 19.57 9.08 -14.03
C ILE A 516 18.60 8.62 -12.93
N TYR A 517 17.39 9.18 -12.88
CA TYR A 517 16.39 8.79 -11.89
C TYR A 517 15.86 7.37 -12.16
N ASP A 518 15.61 7.04 -13.42
CA ASP A 518 15.10 5.71 -13.81
C ASP A 518 16.13 4.61 -13.53
N ALA A 519 17.41 4.86 -13.83
CA ALA A 519 18.50 3.93 -13.54
C ALA A 519 18.68 3.61 -12.04
N VAL A 520 18.36 4.57 -11.15
CA VAL A 520 18.32 4.36 -9.69
C VAL A 520 16.91 4.11 -9.14
N SER A 521 15.95 3.80 -9.99
CA SER A 521 14.59 3.46 -9.57
C SER A 521 14.59 2.20 -8.70
N GLY A 522 13.90 2.27 -7.56
CA GLY A 522 13.98 1.26 -6.49
C GLY A 522 15.14 1.47 -5.50
N ALA A 523 16.18 2.20 -5.88
CA ALA A 523 17.37 2.51 -5.06
C ALA A 523 17.53 4.02 -4.76
N THR A 524 16.49 4.80 -4.98
CA THR A 524 16.52 6.28 -4.98
C THR A 524 17.07 6.86 -3.68
N ASN A 525 16.81 6.22 -2.54
CA ASN A 525 17.35 6.67 -1.25
C ASN A 525 18.85 6.39 -1.14
N SER A 526 19.32 5.20 -1.49
CA SER A 526 20.75 4.86 -1.52
C SER A 526 21.52 5.77 -2.48
N ALA A 527 20.93 6.10 -3.63
CA ALA A 527 21.46 7.09 -4.58
C ALA A 527 21.56 8.50 -3.97
N ARG A 528 20.54 8.95 -3.21
CA ARG A 528 20.63 10.21 -2.43
C ARG A 528 21.75 10.15 -1.40
N GLY A 529 21.94 9.02 -0.73
CA GLY A 529 23.04 8.79 0.21
C GLY A 529 24.41 8.95 -0.44
N PHE A 530 24.59 8.39 -1.64
CA PHE A 530 25.81 8.54 -2.43
C PHE A 530 26.04 9.99 -2.89
N VAL A 531 25.02 10.67 -3.43
CA VAL A 531 25.13 12.09 -3.85
C VAL A 531 25.42 13.01 -2.66
N ASN A 532 24.81 12.76 -1.50
CA ASN A 532 25.09 13.49 -0.26
C ASN A 532 26.54 13.27 0.22
N ALA A 533 27.09 12.06 0.05
CA ALA A 533 28.47 11.76 0.40
C ALA A 533 29.48 12.48 -0.52
N ILE A 534 29.16 12.59 -1.82
CA ILE A 534 29.93 13.39 -2.78
C ILE A 534 29.87 14.88 -2.41
N ASP A 535 28.69 15.40 -2.07
CA ASP A 535 28.54 16.81 -1.70
C ASP A 535 29.32 17.18 -0.45
N ASP A 536 29.32 16.32 0.58
CA ASP A 536 30.16 16.46 1.77
C ASP A 536 31.66 16.49 1.39
N ALA A 537 32.13 15.57 0.54
CA ALA A 537 33.51 15.56 0.05
C ALA A 537 33.88 16.86 -0.70
N LEU A 538 32.98 17.37 -1.55
CA LEU A 538 33.17 18.64 -2.27
C LEU A 538 33.20 19.83 -1.31
N ASN A 539 32.29 19.90 -0.34
CA ASN A 539 32.25 20.98 0.65
C ASN A 539 33.51 20.99 1.53
N ARG A 540 34.05 19.81 1.90
CA ARG A 540 35.34 19.67 2.58
C ARG A 540 36.49 20.24 1.75
N SER A 541 36.53 19.98 0.44
CA SER A 541 37.57 20.52 -0.44
C SER A 541 37.57 22.05 -0.51
N VAL A 542 36.40 22.69 -0.53
CA VAL A 542 36.27 24.15 -0.50
C VAL A 542 36.76 24.72 0.83
N LYS A 543 36.38 24.08 1.94
CA LYS A 543 36.79 24.51 3.28
C LYS A 543 38.32 24.42 3.45
N PHE A 544 38.95 23.36 2.96
CA PHE A 544 40.41 23.22 2.99
C PHE A 544 41.11 24.40 2.31
N LYS A 545 40.67 24.80 1.11
CA LYS A 545 41.25 25.93 0.36
C LYS A 545 41.23 27.23 1.16
N LYS A 546 40.15 27.44 1.92
CA LYS A 546 39.89 28.68 2.67
C LYS A 546 40.56 28.71 4.05
N ASP A 547 40.52 27.59 4.77
CA ASP A 547 40.86 27.54 6.19
C ASP A 547 42.23 26.87 6.46
N GLY A 548 42.82 26.17 5.47
CA GLY A 548 44.15 25.54 5.59
C GLY A 548 44.20 24.29 6.50
N ILE A 549 43.06 23.62 6.73
CA ILE A 549 42.90 22.54 7.72
C ILE A 549 43.06 21.17 7.06
N SER A 550 43.93 20.30 7.60
CA SER A 550 44.13 18.92 7.15
C SER A 550 42.88 18.02 7.24
N GLN A 551 42.59 17.25 6.17
CA GLN A 551 41.72 16.07 6.28
C GLN A 551 42.52 14.92 6.90
N GLU A 552 42.50 14.80 8.23
CA GLU A 552 43.10 13.66 8.96
C GLU A 552 42.12 12.48 9.04
N ILE A 553 40.89 12.76 9.48
CA ILE A 553 39.82 11.78 9.61
C ILE A 553 39.06 11.67 8.29
N ARG A 554 38.88 10.43 7.84
CA ARG A 554 38.17 10.04 6.63
C ARG A 554 36.67 9.91 6.92
N ASN A 555 36.32 9.05 7.87
CA ASN A 555 34.95 8.79 8.29
C ASN A 555 34.84 8.59 9.81
N ILE A 556 33.64 8.80 10.34
CA ILE A 556 33.26 8.45 11.71
C ILE A 556 32.03 7.54 11.65
N THR A 557 32.05 6.44 12.41
CA THR A 557 30.92 5.51 12.57
C THR A 557 30.75 5.09 14.04
N LEU A 558 29.57 4.62 14.43
CA LEU A 558 29.36 4.04 15.76
C LEU A 558 29.48 2.52 15.67
N LYS A 559 30.37 1.93 16.48
CA LYS A 559 30.61 0.47 16.48
C LYS A 559 29.50 -0.29 17.20
N GLU A 560 29.19 0.13 18.43
CA GLU A 560 28.27 -0.54 19.34
C GLU A 560 27.22 0.44 19.87
N ARG A 561 26.02 -0.07 20.15
CA ARG A 561 24.93 0.67 20.79
C ARG A 561 24.51 -0.09 22.05
N PRO A 562 25.05 0.24 23.25
CA PRO A 562 24.78 -0.53 24.47
C PRO A 562 23.32 -0.42 24.96
N PHE A 563 22.53 0.54 24.45
CA PHE A 563 21.14 0.75 24.86
C PHE A 563 20.16 0.66 23.68
N ALA A 564 19.21 -0.28 23.74
CA ALA A 564 18.10 -0.33 22.80
C ALA A 564 17.19 0.90 22.95
N SER A 565 16.81 1.22 24.20
CA SER A 565 16.10 2.45 24.60
C SER A 565 16.63 2.95 25.94
N ILE A 566 16.36 4.21 26.27
CA ILE A 566 16.67 4.85 27.56
C ILE A 566 15.36 5.27 28.26
N GLU A 567 15.40 5.51 29.57
CA GLU A 567 14.19 5.79 30.37
C GLU A 567 14.24 7.19 31.00
N TYR A 568 13.11 7.90 31.00
CA TYR A 568 13.02 9.26 31.54
C TYR A 568 13.34 9.32 33.03
N GLY A 569 14.13 10.32 33.43
CA GLY A 569 14.55 10.53 34.81
C GLY A 569 15.71 9.64 35.29
N GLU A 570 16.14 8.67 34.49
CA GLU A 570 17.28 7.79 34.81
C GLU A 570 18.60 8.35 34.25
N GLU A 571 19.72 8.09 34.93
CA GLU A 571 21.03 8.50 34.42
C GLU A 571 21.43 7.65 33.20
N VAL A 572 21.70 8.31 32.08
CA VAL A 572 22.26 7.70 30.88
C VAL A 572 23.74 8.04 30.79
N ASN A 573 24.58 7.00 30.85
CA ASN A 573 26.03 7.12 30.76
C ASN A 573 26.54 6.55 29.43
N LEU A 574 27.11 7.42 28.60
CA LEU A 574 27.60 7.11 27.26
C LEU A 574 29.03 6.56 27.25
N LYS A 575 29.70 6.38 28.41
CA LYS A 575 31.11 5.91 28.50
C LYS A 575 31.40 4.66 27.66
N ASP A 576 30.43 3.75 27.56
CA ASP A 576 30.55 2.44 26.89
C ASP A 576 30.24 2.52 25.38
N PHE A 577 29.91 3.71 24.84
CA PHE A 577 29.83 3.91 23.40
C PHE A 577 31.24 3.90 22.80
N VAL A 578 31.44 3.09 21.75
CA VAL A 578 32.68 3.03 20.99
C VAL A 578 32.46 3.62 19.60
N VAL A 579 33.14 4.72 19.32
CA VAL A 579 33.14 5.40 18.02
C VAL A 579 34.31 4.85 17.21
N LYS A 580 34.03 4.32 16.03
CA LYS A 580 35.04 3.86 15.09
C LYS A 580 35.45 5.02 14.18
N VAL A 581 36.72 5.37 14.21
CA VAL A 581 37.33 6.45 13.45
C VAL A 581 38.20 5.86 12.36
N THR A 582 37.92 6.17 11.10
CA THR A 582 38.77 5.79 9.97
C THR A 582 39.60 6.98 9.53
N TYR A 583 40.89 6.78 9.31
CA TYR A 583 41.84 7.80 8.85
C TYR A 583 42.08 7.70 7.33
N LEU A 584 42.67 8.73 6.72
CA LEU A 584 42.91 8.76 5.27
C LEU A 584 43.84 7.64 4.76
N ASP A 585 44.79 7.20 5.58
CA ASP A 585 45.70 6.09 5.29
C ASP A 585 45.05 4.70 5.37
N GLY A 586 43.79 4.64 5.80
CA GLY A 586 43.05 3.40 6.03
C GLY A 586 43.22 2.80 7.44
N HIS A 587 43.97 3.44 8.33
CA HIS A 587 43.98 3.08 9.75
C HIS A 587 42.57 3.24 10.35
N VAL A 588 42.20 2.32 11.24
CA VAL A 588 40.90 2.33 11.94
C VAL A 588 41.17 2.21 13.43
N GLU A 589 40.60 3.14 14.21
CA GLU A 589 40.69 3.14 15.66
C GLU A 589 39.30 3.07 16.31
N ASP A 590 39.14 2.17 17.27
CA ASP A 590 37.96 2.11 18.14
C ASP A 590 38.19 3.03 19.34
N VAL A 591 37.52 4.18 19.36
CA VAL A 591 37.68 5.25 20.36
C VAL A 591 36.50 5.23 21.35
N PRO A 592 36.70 4.89 22.63
CA PRO A 592 35.66 4.99 23.65
C PRO A 592 35.19 6.43 23.83
N PHE A 593 33.92 6.63 24.20
CA PHE A 593 33.31 7.96 24.35
C PHE A 593 34.13 8.91 25.25
N ALA A 594 34.70 8.37 26.33
CA ALA A 594 35.55 9.11 27.26
C ALA A 594 36.78 9.76 26.60
N ASN A 595 37.31 9.16 25.54
CA ASN A 595 38.57 9.55 24.88
C ASN A 595 38.35 10.35 23.58
N LEU A 596 37.09 10.67 23.21
CA LEU A 596 36.78 11.37 21.95
C LEU A 596 37.45 12.74 21.83
N LYS A 597 37.54 13.46 22.96
CA LYS A 597 38.18 14.79 23.02
C LYS A 597 39.65 14.74 22.66
N ASP A 598 40.35 13.68 23.05
CA ASP A 598 41.78 13.49 22.75
C ASP A 598 42.03 13.29 21.25
N LYS A 599 40.99 12.91 20.51
CA LYS A 599 40.98 12.75 19.04
C LYS A 599 40.36 13.95 18.31
N GLY A 600 40.01 15.03 19.02
CA GLY A 600 39.35 16.22 18.45
C GLY A 600 37.87 16.02 18.09
N ILE A 601 37.27 14.91 18.51
CA ILE A 601 35.85 14.58 18.24
C ILE A 601 34.99 15.07 19.40
N GLU A 602 33.96 15.85 19.10
CA GLU A 602 32.97 16.32 20.06
C GLU A 602 31.63 15.61 19.85
N CYS A 603 30.91 15.32 20.95
CA CYS A 603 29.52 14.93 20.91
C CYS A 603 28.63 16.10 21.36
N ASN A 604 27.46 16.28 20.74
CA ASN A 604 26.48 17.29 21.14
C ASN A 604 25.79 16.98 22.49
N LEU A 605 25.83 15.74 22.96
CA LEU A 605 25.38 15.33 24.30
C LEU A 605 26.60 15.13 25.22
N PRO A 606 26.49 15.46 26.52
CA PRO A 606 27.53 15.14 27.49
C PRO A 606 27.58 13.62 27.75
N MET A 607 28.70 13.13 28.28
CA MET A 607 28.89 11.71 28.61
C MET A 607 27.84 11.18 29.58
N ILE A 608 27.35 12.02 30.49
CA ILE A 608 26.31 11.69 31.45
C ILE A 608 25.18 12.71 31.29
N PHE A 609 23.96 12.25 31.07
CA PHE A 609 22.75 13.09 31.05
C PHE A 609 21.54 12.33 31.59
N ILE A 610 20.51 13.09 31.97
CA ILE A 610 19.20 12.55 32.35
C ILE A 610 18.22 12.95 31.24
N PRO A 611 17.54 12.00 30.57
CA PRO A 611 16.54 12.32 29.57
C PRO A 611 15.23 12.73 30.25
N GLU A 612 14.60 13.76 29.71
CA GLU A 612 13.33 14.34 30.17
C GLU A 612 12.35 14.35 28.98
N PRO A 613 11.04 14.19 29.19
CA PRO A 613 10.05 14.34 28.12
C PRO A 613 10.03 15.79 27.58
N GLU A 614 9.47 15.98 26.39
CA GLU A 614 9.31 17.34 25.82
C GLU A 614 8.26 18.15 26.59
N ASP A 615 7.20 17.49 27.07
CA ASP A 615 6.21 18.04 27.99
C ASP A 615 6.25 17.22 29.29
N LYS A 616 6.45 17.90 30.41
CA LYS A 616 6.55 17.29 31.75
C LYS A 616 5.24 16.67 32.24
N ASN A 617 4.13 16.85 31.53
CA ASN A 617 2.85 16.19 31.79
C ASN A 617 2.60 14.97 30.88
N HIS A 618 3.57 14.61 30.02
CA HIS A 618 3.46 13.56 29.02
C HIS A 618 4.71 12.67 28.95
N TYR A 619 4.92 11.85 30.00
CA TYR A 619 5.90 10.76 30.00
C TYR A 619 5.48 9.59 29.11
N ASP A 620 4.18 9.48 28.78
CA ASP A 620 3.62 8.49 27.85
C ASP A 620 4.15 8.61 26.41
N LYS A 621 4.70 9.76 26.02
CA LYS A 621 5.26 10.02 24.70
C LYS A 621 6.75 9.67 24.62
N TYR A 622 7.16 9.06 23.51
CA TYR A 622 8.58 8.87 23.19
C TYR A 622 9.25 10.19 22.82
N ARG A 623 10.54 10.33 23.15
CA ARG A 623 11.39 11.44 22.71
C ARG A 623 12.69 10.89 22.17
N ASN A 624 13.08 11.36 20.98
CA ASN A 624 14.33 10.95 20.35
C ASN A 624 15.44 11.96 20.64
N TYR A 625 16.57 11.47 21.16
CA TYR A 625 17.80 12.22 21.38
C TYR A 625 18.77 11.92 20.25
N VAL A 626 19.14 12.94 19.47
CA VAL A 626 20.12 12.78 18.38
C VAL A 626 21.53 12.95 18.94
N LEU A 627 22.36 11.92 18.80
CA LEU A 627 23.78 11.92 19.15
C LEU A 627 24.57 12.26 17.90
N THR A 628 25.18 13.44 17.86
CA THR A 628 26.02 13.93 16.77
C THR A 628 27.47 13.97 17.24
N PHE A 629 28.30 13.10 16.68
CA PHE A 629 29.75 13.14 16.79
C PHE A 629 30.30 13.99 15.64
N THR A 630 31.21 14.92 15.92
CA THR A 630 31.82 15.81 14.91
C THR A 630 33.31 16.01 15.20
N ASP A 631 34.18 15.72 14.23
CA ASP A 631 35.54 16.25 14.23
C ASP A 631 35.52 17.65 13.60
N LYS A 632 36.01 18.65 14.32
CA LYS A 632 36.07 20.04 13.86
C LYS A 632 37.07 20.26 12.72
N LYS A 633 38.13 19.44 12.64
CA LYS A 633 39.18 19.58 11.63
C LYS A 633 38.68 19.12 10.25
N SER A 634 38.46 17.82 10.09
CA SER A 634 37.98 17.21 8.84
C SER A 634 36.53 17.56 8.49
N THR A 635 35.77 18.13 9.44
CA THR A 635 34.31 18.28 9.43
C THR A 635 33.53 16.97 9.35
N SER A 636 34.20 15.82 9.51
CA SER A 636 33.55 14.52 9.54
C SER A 636 32.53 14.45 10.67
N LYS A 637 31.31 14.04 10.33
CA LYS A 637 30.17 14.02 11.23
C LYS A 637 29.43 12.69 11.14
N HIS A 638 29.08 12.16 12.30
CA HIS A 638 28.24 10.97 12.42
C HIS A 638 27.04 11.26 13.34
N SER A 639 25.84 10.89 12.90
CA SER A 639 24.63 10.99 13.71
C SER A 639 24.05 9.61 14.04
N SER A 640 23.63 9.42 15.28
CA SER A 640 22.86 8.29 15.80
C SER A 640 21.69 8.80 16.66
N GLU A 641 20.81 7.90 17.12
CA GLU A 641 19.58 8.26 17.86
C GLU A 641 19.38 7.36 19.08
N LEU A 642 19.09 7.94 20.25
CA LEU A 642 18.59 7.25 21.44
C LEU A 642 17.13 7.61 21.70
N GLN A 643 16.25 6.62 21.74
CA GLN A 643 14.84 6.82 22.08
C GLN A 643 14.64 6.72 23.59
N ALA A 644 14.16 7.80 24.18
CA ALA A 644 13.72 7.88 25.57
C ALA A 644 12.22 7.56 25.69
N ARG A 645 11.84 6.88 26.77
CA ARG A 645 10.47 6.46 27.08
C ARG A 645 10.17 6.50 28.57
N ARG A 646 8.88 6.40 28.94
CA ARG A 646 8.43 6.15 30.32
C ARG A 646 9.15 4.96 30.93
N LYS A 647 9.61 5.10 32.17
CA LYS A 647 10.20 4.00 32.95
C LYS A 647 9.13 2.95 33.22
N VAL A 648 9.46 1.68 33.05
CA VAL A 648 8.54 0.56 33.36
C VAL A 648 9.04 -0.15 34.60
N VAL A 649 8.19 -0.17 35.63
CA VAL A 649 8.47 -0.87 36.89
C VAL A 649 7.68 -2.18 36.88
N TYR A 650 8.39 -3.30 36.86
CA TYR A 650 7.74 -4.61 36.87
C TYR A 650 7.38 -5.04 38.29
N LYS A 651 6.09 -5.27 38.54
CA LYS A 651 5.60 -5.90 39.76
C LYS A 651 5.78 -7.42 39.63
N GLU A 652 6.81 -7.93 40.31
CA GLU A 652 7.18 -9.36 40.27
C GLU A 652 6.36 -10.18 41.28
N ILE A 653 6.06 -11.43 40.93
CA ILE A 653 5.26 -12.37 41.73
C ILE A 653 6.19 -13.36 42.45
N SER A 654 6.02 -13.51 43.78
CA SER A 654 6.89 -14.30 44.66
C SER A 654 6.27 -15.60 45.17
N GLU A 655 4.93 -15.71 45.15
CA GLU A 655 4.24 -16.94 45.55
C GLU A 655 2.86 -17.04 44.88
N ILE A 656 2.46 -18.27 44.50
CA ILE A 656 1.07 -18.60 44.16
C ILE A 656 0.66 -19.77 45.04
N VAL A 657 -0.49 -19.66 45.71
CA VAL A 657 -1.06 -20.68 46.59
C VAL A 657 -2.43 -21.09 46.07
N LEU A 658 -2.64 -22.38 45.95
CA LEU A 658 -3.91 -22.99 45.55
C LEU A 658 -4.57 -23.57 46.80
N GLU A 659 -5.83 -23.23 47.06
CA GLU A 659 -6.57 -23.76 48.21
C GLU A 659 -7.68 -24.70 47.76
N THR A 660 -7.74 -25.89 48.36
CA THR A 660 -8.85 -26.82 48.16
C THR A 660 -10.06 -26.42 49.02
N LYS A 661 -11.22 -26.97 48.66
CA LYS A 661 -12.48 -26.84 49.40
C LYS A 661 -12.37 -27.30 50.86
N ASP A 662 -11.55 -28.33 51.11
CA ASP A 662 -11.32 -28.89 52.45
C ASP A 662 -10.25 -28.12 53.25
N GLY A 663 -9.59 -27.13 52.63
CA GLY A 663 -8.67 -26.19 53.29
C GLY A 663 -7.18 -26.48 53.10
N ASP A 664 -6.81 -27.54 52.37
CA ASP A 664 -5.41 -27.81 52.05
C ASP A 664 -4.85 -26.73 51.11
N SER A 665 -3.57 -26.40 51.30
CA SER A 665 -2.89 -25.33 50.57
C SER A 665 -1.64 -25.83 49.84
N TYR A 666 -1.60 -25.62 48.52
CA TYR A 666 -0.51 -26.07 47.64
C TYR A 666 0.25 -24.86 47.13
N LYS A 667 1.53 -24.75 47.49
CA LYS A 667 2.42 -23.70 46.96
C LYS A 667 2.94 -24.11 45.59
N VAL A 668 2.69 -23.26 44.60
CA VAL A 668 3.26 -23.41 43.25
C VAL A 668 4.69 -22.87 43.28
N PRO A 669 5.69 -23.60 42.76
CA PRO A 669 7.07 -23.13 42.73
C PRO A 669 7.23 -22.04 41.67
N VAL A 670 7.11 -20.77 42.08
CA VAL A 670 7.21 -19.64 41.15
C VAL A 670 8.65 -19.23 40.83
N SER A 671 8.84 -18.71 39.63
CA SER A 671 10.11 -18.19 39.11
C SER A 671 9.82 -17.25 37.93
N ASN A 672 10.83 -16.82 37.17
CA ASN A 672 10.64 -16.00 35.96
C ASN A 672 9.93 -16.75 34.79
N LYS A 673 9.28 -17.89 35.04
CA LYS A 673 8.57 -18.73 34.07
C LYS A 673 7.07 -18.61 34.32
N PHE A 674 6.28 -18.21 33.34
CA PHE A 674 4.81 -18.11 33.45
C PHE A 674 4.07 -19.46 33.32
N ARG A 675 4.82 -20.57 33.23
CA ARG A 675 4.28 -21.94 33.16
C ARG A 675 4.96 -22.82 34.21
N TYR A 676 4.14 -23.50 35.01
CA TYR A 676 4.58 -24.36 36.10
C TYR A 676 3.98 -25.76 35.96
N THR A 677 4.63 -26.72 36.62
CA THR A 677 4.09 -28.07 36.78
C THR A 677 4.08 -28.42 38.27
N VAL A 678 2.95 -28.92 38.76
CA VAL A 678 2.74 -29.28 40.17
C VAL A 678 2.24 -30.72 40.24
N ASP A 679 2.80 -31.53 41.12
CA ASP A 679 2.31 -32.88 41.41
C ASP A 679 1.11 -32.81 42.38
N LEU A 680 0.02 -33.52 42.06
CA LEU A 680 -1.16 -33.68 42.91
C LEU A 680 -1.42 -35.15 43.23
N LYS A 681 -2.03 -35.41 44.39
CA LYS A 681 -2.53 -36.75 44.76
C LYS A 681 -3.93 -36.98 44.17
N GLU A 682 -4.47 -38.19 44.38
CA GLU A 682 -5.80 -38.56 43.89
C GLU A 682 -6.89 -37.61 44.41
N GLY A 683 -7.80 -37.18 43.53
CA GLY A 683 -8.96 -36.33 43.87
C GLY A 683 -8.68 -34.83 44.07
N GLU A 684 -7.51 -34.45 44.59
CA GLU A 684 -7.17 -33.08 45.02
C GLU A 684 -7.42 -32.00 43.94
N PHE A 685 -7.20 -32.32 42.67
CA PHE A 685 -7.36 -31.39 41.53
C PHE A 685 -8.77 -30.82 41.37
N LYS A 686 -9.82 -31.57 41.74
CA LYS A 686 -11.22 -31.12 41.62
C LYS A 686 -11.64 -30.11 42.68
N GLU A 687 -10.96 -30.15 43.81
CA GLU A 687 -11.37 -29.38 44.99
C GLU A 687 -10.72 -27.99 45.03
N ILE A 688 -9.84 -27.63 44.08
CA ILE A 688 -9.25 -26.28 43.99
C ILE A 688 -10.35 -25.24 43.79
N THR A 689 -10.63 -24.45 44.83
CA THR A 689 -11.72 -23.45 44.84
C THR A 689 -11.23 -22.02 44.98
N LYS A 690 -9.96 -21.80 45.34
CA LYS A 690 -9.35 -20.46 45.43
C LYS A 690 -7.91 -20.48 44.97
N VAL A 691 -7.47 -19.32 44.48
CA VAL A 691 -6.09 -19.02 44.14
C VAL A 691 -5.72 -17.72 44.84
N LYS A 692 -4.59 -17.73 45.56
CA LYS A 692 -3.96 -16.54 46.14
C LYS A 692 -2.63 -16.32 45.42
N VAL A 693 -2.33 -15.07 45.10
CA VAL A 693 -1.09 -14.68 44.44
C VAL A 693 -0.45 -13.58 45.29
N PHE A 694 0.86 -13.62 45.45
CA PHE A 694 1.62 -12.67 46.25
C PHE A 694 2.76 -12.04 45.46
N ASP A 695 2.98 -10.74 45.65
CA ASP A 695 4.09 -10.02 45.04
C ASP A 695 5.41 -10.19 45.83
N SER A 696 6.50 -9.57 45.38
CA SER A 696 7.80 -9.58 46.05
C SER A 696 7.80 -9.08 47.50
N ASN A 697 6.76 -8.34 47.94
CA ASN A 697 6.60 -7.84 49.30
C ASN A 697 5.73 -8.78 50.15
N HIS A 698 5.30 -9.91 49.60
CA HIS A 698 4.28 -10.82 50.15
C HIS A 698 2.89 -10.17 50.33
N GLU A 699 2.58 -9.11 49.57
CA GLU A 699 1.23 -8.52 49.54
C GLU A 699 0.32 -9.27 48.56
N LEU A 700 -0.97 -9.34 48.87
CA LEU A 700 -1.93 -10.16 48.13
C LEU A 700 -2.38 -9.47 46.84
N VAL A 701 -2.03 -10.09 45.71
CA VAL A 701 -2.35 -9.61 44.36
C VAL A 701 -3.74 -10.09 43.94
N SER A 702 -4.53 -9.18 43.36
CA SER A 702 -5.88 -9.48 42.89
C SER A 702 -5.86 -10.41 41.67
N VAL A 703 -6.52 -11.57 41.79
CA VAL A 703 -6.84 -12.45 40.66
C VAL A 703 -8.15 -11.97 40.02
N GLU A 704 -8.17 -11.75 38.70
CA GLU A 704 -9.39 -11.39 37.96
C GLU A 704 -10.30 -12.62 37.83
N LYS A 705 -9.70 -13.72 37.39
CA LYS A 705 -10.34 -15.02 37.21
C LYS A 705 -9.28 -16.11 37.19
N PHE A 706 -9.69 -17.31 37.52
CA PHE A 706 -8.94 -18.51 37.17
C PHE A 706 -9.88 -19.50 36.50
N LYS A 707 -9.33 -20.34 35.61
CA LYS A 707 -10.10 -21.33 34.86
C LYS A 707 -9.40 -22.67 34.85
N LEU A 708 -10.15 -23.70 35.21
CA LEU A 708 -9.73 -25.09 35.09
C LEU A 708 -10.06 -25.61 33.69
N GLU A 709 -9.07 -26.16 32.99
CA GLU A 709 -9.23 -26.75 31.66
C GLU A 709 -8.52 -28.11 31.57
N SER A 710 -9.17 -29.06 30.88
CA SER A 710 -8.67 -30.43 30.71
C SER A 710 -8.09 -30.61 29.30
N TYR A 711 -6.84 -30.19 29.10
CA TYR A 711 -6.01 -30.60 27.97
C TYR A 711 -5.25 -31.89 28.32
N ASP A 712 -4.16 -32.23 27.63
CA ASP A 712 -3.48 -33.52 27.83
C ASP A 712 -2.96 -33.69 29.27
N LEU A 713 -2.63 -32.58 29.94
CA LEU A 713 -2.61 -32.47 31.39
C LEU A 713 -3.77 -31.57 31.88
N PRO A 714 -4.35 -31.86 33.06
CA PRO A 714 -5.22 -30.92 33.75
C PRO A 714 -4.47 -29.61 34.00
N THR A 715 -5.08 -28.47 33.69
CA THR A 715 -4.42 -27.16 33.68
C THR A 715 -5.28 -26.10 34.36
N LEU A 716 -4.67 -25.31 35.24
CA LEU A 716 -5.26 -24.11 35.83
C LEU A 716 -4.61 -22.88 35.21
N TYR A 717 -5.43 -22.05 34.58
CA TYR A 717 -5.05 -20.70 34.15
C TYR A 717 -5.45 -19.71 35.24
N VAL A 718 -4.54 -18.78 35.57
CA VAL A 718 -4.75 -17.73 36.58
C VAL A 718 -4.44 -16.39 35.94
N ASP A 719 -5.47 -15.56 35.73
CA ASP A 719 -5.33 -14.22 35.19
C ASP A 719 -5.37 -13.21 36.34
N LEU A 720 -4.31 -12.41 36.46
CA LEU A 720 -4.23 -11.32 37.42
C LEU A 720 -5.07 -10.13 36.95
N LYS A 721 -5.75 -9.47 37.89
CA LYS A 721 -6.43 -8.21 37.63
C LYS A 721 -5.39 -7.17 37.17
N PRO A 722 -5.58 -6.52 36.02
CA PRO A 722 -4.67 -5.48 35.54
C PRO A 722 -4.40 -4.41 36.60
N LEU A 723 -3.16 -3.91 36.64
CA LEU A 723 -2.78 -2.76 37.45
C LEU A 723 -3.47 -1.49 36.92
N GLU A 724 -3.57 -0.46 37.77
CA GLU A 724 -4.10 0.83 37.33
C GLU A 724 -3.22 1.43 36.23
N MET A 725 -3.86 1.98 35.21
CA MET A 725 -3.15 2.52 34.04
C MET A 725 -2.47 3.83 34.43
N ALA A 726 -1.14 3.89 34.32
CA ALA A 726 -0.39 5.11 34.62
C ALA A 726 -0.84 6.27 33.71
N LYS A 727 -1.13 7.42 34.32
CA LYS A 727 -1.57 8.63 33.63
C LYS A 727 -0.42 9.17 32.75
N PRO A 728 -0.72 10.04 31.78
CA PRO A 728 0.31 10.69 30.95
C PRO A 728 1.39 11.41 31.77
N SER A 729 1.02 12.00 32.91
CA SER A 729 1.90 12.71 33.84
C SER A 729 2.84 11.80 34.65
N ASP A 730 2.56 10.50 34.71
CA ASP A 730 3.19 9.60 35.67
C ASP A 730 4.53 9.11 35.12
N LYS A 731 5.60 9.37 35.87
CA LYS A 731 6.99 9.08 35.44
C LYS A 731 7.26 7.60 35.16
N THR A 732 6.51 6.75 35.86
CA THR A 732 6.63 5.29 35.86
C THR A 732 5.30 4.66 35.46
N ASN A 733 5.37 3.57 34.70
CA ASN A 733 4.24 2.68 34.48
C ASN A 733 4.49 1.36 35.22
N GLU A 734 3.60 0.98 36.12
CA GLU A 734 3.66 -0.33 36.79
C GLU A 734 2.96 -1.39 35.95
N LEU A 735 3.63 -2.51 35.70
CA LEU A 735 3.10 -3.64 34.93
C LEU A 735 3.51 -4.95 35.58
N TYR A 736 2.69 -6.01 35.48
CA TYR A 736 3.20 -7.35 35.71
C TYR A 736 4.09 -7.77 34.54
N ARG A 737 5.19 -8.46 34.83
CA ARG A 737 6.00 -9.11 33.77
C ARG A 737 5.18 -10.16 33.02
N ASN A 738 4.29 -10.86 33.73
CA ASN A 738 3.28 -11.75 33.17
C ASN A 738 1.97 -11.52 33.94
N SER A 739 0.89 -11.16 33.24
CA SER A 739 -0.45 -11.00 33.85
C SER A 739 -1.24 -12.30 33.90
N GLY A 740 -0.75 -13.38 33.27
CA GLY A 740 -1.39 -14.70 33.27
C GLY A 740 -0.40 -15.81 33.57
N TYR A 741 -0.83 -16.79 34.36
CA TYR A 741 -0.03 -17.95 34.78
C TYR A 741 -0.72 -19.25 34.39
N ARG A 742 0.04 -20.22 33.87
CA ARG A 742 -0.42 -21.56 33.51
C ARG A 742 0.19 -22.59 34.46
N ILE A 743 -0.64 -23.30 35.20
CA ILE A 743 -0.21 -24.34 36.13
C ILE A 743 -0.75 -25.67 35.61
N GLU A 744 0.16 -26.53 35.15
CA GLU A 744 -0.15 -27.89 34.70
C GLU A 744 -0.02 -28.85 35.88
N PHE A 745 -0.95 -29.78 36.04
CA PHE A 745 -0.90 -30.74 37.12
C PHE A 745 -0.51 -32.12 36.62
N LYS A 746 0.47 -32.73 37.29
CA LYS A 746 0.77 -34.14 37.15
C LYS A 746 -0.06 -34.90 38.18
N VAL A 747 -0.99 -35.71 37.69
CA VAL A 747 -1.77 -36.62 38.54
C VAL A 747 -1.06 -37.96 38.53
N ASN A 748 -0.44 -38.33 39.66
CA ASN A 748 0.40 -39.52 39.76
C ASN A 748 -0.43 -40.77 40.13
N VAL A 749 -1.45 -41.08 39.31
CA VAL A 749 -2.33 -42.26 39.45
C VAL A 749 -2.61 -42.91 38.09
N GLU A 750 -2.94 -44.20 38.07
CA GLU A 750 -3.29 -44.93 36.85
C GLU A 750 -4.74 -44.65 36.40
N PHE A 751 -5.01 -44.84 35.10
CA PHE A 751 -6.33 -44.63 34.50
C PHE A 751 -7.36 -45.65 34.98
N ASN A 752 -8.45 -45.17 35.56
CA ASN A 752 -9.55 -46.00 36.04
C ASN A 752 -10.71 -46.05 35.02
N LYS A 753 -10.78 -47.15 34.27
CA LYS A 753 -11.83 -47.39 33.26
C LYS A 753 -13.25 -47.47 33.81
N ASP A 754 -13.43 -47.78 35.10
CA ASP A 754 -14.74 -47.89 35.74
C ASP A 754 -15.24 -46.52 36.25
N LYS A 755 -14.38 -45.50 36.24
CA LYS A 755 -14.67 -44.11 36.63
C LYS A 755 -14.59 -43.11 35.47
N ILE A 756 -14.78 -43.54 34.21
CA ILE A 756 -14.83 -42.64 33.05
C ILE A 756 -15.96 -41.62 33.24
N GLN A 757 -15.67 -40.33 33.01
CA GLN A 757 -16.63 -39.23 33.14
C GLN A 757 -16.88 -38.49 31.82
N SER A 758 -15.92 -38.52 30.90
CA SER A 758 -16.04 -37.89 29.58
C SER A 758 -15.12 -38.58 28.57
N PHE A 759 -15.39 -38.37 27.29
CA PHE A 759 -14.49 -38.74 26.21
C PHE A 759 -14.60 -37.73 25.06
N ARG A 760 -13.63 -37.76 24.15
CA ARG A 760 -13.68 -37.05 22.87
C ARG A 760 -13.21 -37.92 21.72
N ILE A 761 -13.72 -37.68 20.52
CA ILE A 761 -13.14 -38.21 19.27
C ILE A 761 -11.85 -37.43 18.96
N ASP A 762 -10.72 -38.13 18.84
CA ASP A 762 -9.44 -37.56 18.40
C ASP A 762 -9.25 -37.72 16.89
N SER A 763 -9.59 -38.89 16.34
CA SER A 763 -9.56 -39.16 14.90
C SER A 763 -10.82 -39.92 14.45
N LYS A 764 -11.34 -39.59 13.26
CA LYS A 764 -12.41 -40.34 12.59
C LYS A 764 -11.83 -41.56 11.85
N PRO A 765 -12.64 -42.54 11.40
CA PRO A 765 -12.16 -43.65 10.57
C PRO A 765 -11.40 -43.20 9.32
N SER A 766 -10.52 -44.06 8.81
CA SER A 766 -9.71 -43.79 7.61
C SER A 766 -10.52 -43.62 6.33
N LYS A 767 -11.80 -44.04 6.31
CA LYS A 767 -12.74 -43.88 5.18
C LYS A 767 -14.03 -43.21 5.65
N LEU A 768 -14.34 -42.05 5.08
CA LEU A 768 -15.53 -41.24 5.38
C LEU A 768 -16.50 -41.08 4.21
N GLU A 769 -16.08 -41.46 3.00
CA GLU A 769 -16.94 -41.54 1.82
C GLU A 769 -17.05 -42.98 1.35
N TYR A 770 -18.25 -43.41 1.00
CA TYR A 770 -18.60 -44.76 0.57
C TYR A 770 -19.47 -44.71 -0.68
N PHE A 771 -19.61 -45.84 -1.38
CA PHE A 771 -20.60 -46.05 -2.44
C PHE A 771 -21.69 -47.02 -2.00
N THR A 772 -22.85 -46.96 -2.64
CA THR A 772 -23.95 -47.89 -2.39
C THR A 772 -23.51 -49.35 -2.57
N GLY A 773 -23.75 -50.17 -1.54
CA GLY A 773 -23.35 -51.58 -1.48
C GLY A 773 -21.96 -51.85 -0.89
N GLU A 774 -21.22 -50.83 -0.45
CA GLU A 774 -20.00 -51.02 0.34
C GLU A 774 -20.30 -51.30 1.82
N LYS A 775 -19.34 -51.92 2.53
CA LYS A 775 -19.43 -52.14 3.98
C LYS A 775 -18.78 -51.02 4.77
N LEU A 776 -19.43 -50.61 5.85
CA LEU A 776 -18.89 -49.66 6.82
C LEU A 776 -17.59 -50.20 7.43
N ASN A 777 -16.55 -49.36 7.53
CA ASN A 777 -15.28 -49.69 8.17
C ASN A 777 -14.87 -48.57 9.13
N LEU A 778 -14.80 -48.89 10.42
CA LEU A 778 -14.50 -47.91 11.48
C LEU A 778 -13.02 -47.88 11.90
N ASN A 779 -12.14 -48.66 11.26
CA ASN A 779 -10.71 -48.66 11.60
C ASN A 779 -10.09 -47.27 11.40
N GLY A 780 -9.20 -46.88 12.33
CA GLY A 780 -8.61 -45.54 12.43
C GLY A 780 -9.42 -44.55 13.29
N LEU A 781 -10.63 -44.92 13.74
CA LEU A 781 -11.35 -44.19 14.79
C LEU A 781 -10.58 -44.29 16.11
N THR A 782 -10.27 -43.15 16.72
CA THR A 782 -9.66 -43.10 18.06
C THR A 782 -10.36 -42.06 18.93
N ILE A 783 -10.49 -42.39 20.22
CA ILE A 783 -11.05 -41.51 21.25
C ILE A 783 -10.06 -41.35 22.41
N THR A 784 -10.17 -40.26 23.14
CA THR A 784 -9.53 -40.09 24.46
C THR A 784 -10.61 -40.10 25.52
N ALA A 785 -10.61 -41.12 26.37
CA ALA A 785 -11.43 -41.17 27.58
C ALA A 785 -10.71 -40.44 28.72
N THR A 786 -11.48 -39.77 29.58
CA THR A 786 -11.01 -39.06 30.78
C THR A 786 -11.77 -39.57 31.99
N ASP A 787 -11.04 -40.04 33.01
CA ASP A 787 -11.62 -40.57 34.24
C ASP A 787 -11.91 -39.49 35.30
N SER A 788 -12.40 -39.92 36.46
CA SER A 788 -12.70 -39.03 37.59
C SER A 788 -11.47 -38.33 38.18
N ASN A 789 -10.27 -38.82 37.92
CA ASN A 789 -9.00 -38.26 38.35
C ASN A 789 -8.35 -37.40 37.24
N TYR A 790 -9.07 -37.17 36.13
CA TYR A 790 -8.58 -36.55 34.89
C TYR A 790 -7.41 -37.28 34.22
N VAL A 791 -7.15 -38.54 34.56
CA VAL A 791 -6.20 -39.35 33.80
C VAL A 791 -6.83 -39.64 32.44
N LYS A 792 -6.02 -39.51 31.39
CA LYS A 792 -6.45 -39.66 30.00
C LYS A 792 -5.89 -40.93 29.40
N LYS A 793 -6.76 -41.67 28.70
CA LYS A 793 -6.38 -42.88 27.95
C LYS A 793 -6.91 -42.78 26.54
N LYS A 794 -6.00 -42.88 25.57
CA LYS A 794 -6.35 -43.08 24.15
C LYS A 794 -6.86 -44.52 23.96
N ILE A 795 -7.96 -44.66 23.25
CA ILE A 795 -8.60 -45.93 22.92
C ILE A 795 -8.80 -45.95 21.40
N GLU A 796 -8.29 -47.00 20.75
CA GLU A 796 -8.27 -47.12 19.28
C GLU A 796 -9.16 -48.27 18.83
N PHE A 797 -10.01 -48.03 17.83
CA PHE A 797 -10.97 -49.01 17.35
C PHE A 797 -10.29 -50.05 16.45
N PHE A 798 -10.50 -51.33 16.77
CA PHE A 798 -10.01 -52.46 15.98
C PHE A 798 -11.11 -53.51 15.77
N ASP A 799 -11.36 -53.88 14.52
CA ASP A 799 -12.37 -54.87 14.10
C ASP A 799 -12.02 -56.33 14.45
N LEU A 800 -10.86 -56.59 15.08
CA LEU A 800 -10.26 -57.92 15.23
C LEU A 800 -10.62 -58.67 16.52
N GLY A 801 -11.87 -58.52 17.00
CA GLY A 801 -12.44 -59.34 18.08
C GLY A 801 -12.00 -58.98 19.51
N ASN A 802 -11.01 -58.12 19.70
CA ASN A 802 -10.65 -57.52 21.00
C ASN A 802 -11.06 -56.04 21.00
N ASP A 803 -12.38 -55.81 21.10
CA ASP A 803 -13.01 -54.49 20.99
C ASP A 803 -12.68 -53.62 22.21
N SER A 804 -11.59 -52.85 22.09
CA SER A 804 -11.08 -51.94 23.12
C SER A 804 -12.11 -50.89 23.55
N PHE A 805 -13.04 -50.50 22.66
CA PHE A 805 -14.13 -49.60 23.01
C PHE A 805 -15.06 -50.29 24.00
N LYS A 806 -15.50 -51.51 23.70
CA LYS A 806 -16.34 -52.32 24.59
C LYS A 806 -15.67 -52.65 25.92
N GLU A 807 -14.36 -52.94 25.94
CA GLU A 807 -13.59 -53.18 27.18
C GLU A 807 -13.57 -51.99 28.15
N ASN A 808 -13.67 -50.77 27.59
CA ASN A 808 -13.74 -49.50 28.32
C ASN A 808 -15.17 -48.92 28.27
N GLY A 809 -16.19 -49.77 28.10
CA GLY A 809 -17.61 -49.43 28.26
C GLY A 809 -18.28 -48.66 27.12
N PHE A 810 -17.64 -48.50 25.96
CA PHE A 810 -18.19 -47.79 24.80
C PHE A 810 -18.99 -48.69 23.86
N ILE A 811 -19.99 -48.09 23.21
CA ILE A 811 -20.87 -48.69 22.19
C ILE A 811 -20.87 -47.78 20.96
N ILE A 812 -20.76 -48.37 19.76
CA ILE A 812 -20.82 -47.63 18.48
C ILE A 812 -22.02 -48.10 17.65
N GLU A 813 -22.77 -47.15 17.10
CA GLU A 813 -23.95 -47.39 16.26
C GLU A 813 -23.91 -46.48 15.01
N PRO A 814 -24.10 -47.02 13.78
CA PRO A 814 -24.11 -48.43 13.43
C PRO A 814 -22.73 -49.10 13.64
N LYS A 815 -22.75 -50.43 13.81
CA LYS A 815 -21.53 -51.24 13.95
C LYS A 815 -20.75 -51.30 12.63
N THR A 816 -19.43 -51.47 12.71
CA THR A 816 -18.58 -51.81 11.55
C THR A 816 -19.11 -53.07 10.84
N GLY A 817 -18.84 -53.18 9.54
CA GLY A 817 -19.22 -54.32 8.70
C GLY A 817 -20.65 -54.31 8.13
N ILE A 818 -21.51 -53.34 8.47
CA ILE A 818 -22.86 -53.24 7.87
C ILE A 818 -22.83 -52.79 6.40
N ASP A 819 -23.77 -53.27 5.59
CA ASP A 819 -23.92 -52.88 4.18
C ASP A 819 -24.62 -51.53 4.02
N LEU A 820 -23.98 -50.59 3.30
CA LEU A 820 -24.44 -49.22 3.08
C LEU A 820 -25.30 -49.15 1.80
N ASN A 821 -26.55 -49.61 1.91
CA ASN A 821 -27.42 -49.85 0.76
C ASN A 821 -28.23 -48.64 0.24
N LYS A 822 -28.04 -47.44 0.79
CA LYS A 822 -28.77 -46.22 0.39
C LYS A 822 -27.81 -45.03 0.33
N PRO A 823 -27.95 -44.13 -0.66
CA PRO A 823 -27.16 -42.91 -0.72
C PRO A 823 -27.60 -41.89 0.34
N GLY A 824 -26.71 -40.93 0.60
CA GLY A 824 -26.87 -39.86 1.58
C GLY A 824 -26.00 -40.04 2.83
N THR A 825 -26.19 -39.13 3.78
CA THR A 825 -25.38 -39.04 5.00
C THR A 825 -25.79 -40.09 6.04
N VAL A 826 -24.83 -40.88 6.53
CA VAL A 826 -25.03 -41.81 7.66
C VAL A 826 -24.34 -41.27 8.90
N LYS A 827 -25.10 -41.14 10.00
CA LYS A 827 -24.61 -40.67 11.29
C LYS A 827 -24.05 -41.84 12.10
N ILE A 828 -22.78 -41.75 12.47
CA ILE A 828 -22.11 -42.64 13.42
C ILE A 828 -22.21 -42.03 14.82
N SER A 829 -22.62 -42.84 15.79
CA SER A 829 -22.84 -42.49 17.19
C SER A 829 -21.93 -43.33 18.08
N ILE A 830 -21.30 -42.69 19.06
CA ILE A 830 -20.46 -43.32 20.08
C ILE A 830 -21.06 -42.94 21.44
N LYS A 831 -21.39 -43.96 22.23
CA LYS A 831 -22.01 -43.84 23.57
C LYS A 831 -21.17 -44.61 24.58
N HIS A 832 -21.37 -44.34 25.86
CA HIS A 832 -20.80 -45.14 26.95
C HIS A 832 -21.94 -45.80 27.77
N ASN A 833 -21.63 -46.91 28.44
CA ASN A 833 -22.58 -47.64 29.29
C ASN A 833 -23.13 -46.82 30.46
N ASN A 834 -22.38 -45.80 30.92
CA ASN A 834 -22.89 -44.78 31.83
C ASN A 834 -23.67 -43.72 31.03
N PRO A 835 -25.00 -43.60 31.20
CA PRO A 835 -25.84 -42.67 30.44
C PRO A 835 -25.61 -41.19 30.77
N GLU A 836 -24.89 -40.86 31.85
CA GLU A 836 -24.51 -39.49 32.17
C GLU A 836 -23.39 -38.95 31.26
N ILE A 837 -22.68 -39.83 30.55
CA ILE A 837 -21.60 -39.44 29.64
C ILE A 837 -22.18 -39.06 28.28
N GLN A 838 -21.90 -37.84 27.86
CA GLN A 838 -22.42 -37.26 26.60
C GLN A 838 -22.01 -38.07 25.36
N GLU A 839 -23.00 -38.48 24.57
CA GLU A 839 -22.83 -39.11 23.25
C GLU A 839 -22.03 -38.21 22.30
N GLN A 840 -21.08 -38.80 21.55
CA GLN A 840 -20.36 -38.12 20.47
C GLN A 840 -20.70 -38.72 19.12
N THR A 841 -20.80 -37.88 18.08
CA THR A 841 -21.29 -38.32 16.78
C THR A 841 -20.56 -37.64 15.62
N PHE A 842 -20.38 -38.35 14.52
CA PHE A 842 -19.87 -37.79 13.26
C PHE A 842 -20.60 -38.41 12.07
N ASN A 843 -20.48 -37.79 10.91
CA ASN A 843 -21.13 -38.25 9.68
C ASN A 843 -20.12 -38.89 8.71
N ILE A 844 -20.60 -39.88 7.96
CA ILE A 844 -20.01 -40.38 6.71
C ILE A 844 -20.99 -40.14 5.56
N GLU A 845 -20.51 -40.14 4.32
CA GLU A 845 -21.34 -39.91 3.13
C GLU A 845 -21.37 -41.15 2.22
N VAL A 846 -22.57 -41.55 1.77
CA VAL A 846 -22.75 -42.67 0.83
C VAL A 846 -23.22 -42.12 -0.52
N LYS A 847 -22.46 -42.36 -1.58
CA LYS A 847 -22.74 -41.87 -2.94
C LYS A 847 -23.39 -42.98 -3.78
N GLU A 848 -24.28 -42.60 -4.70
CA GLU A 848 -24.74 -43.53 -5.73
C GLU A 848 -23.60 -43.92 -6.67
N ARG A 849 -23.64 -45.16 -7.17
CA ARG A 849 -22.65 -45.70 -8.09
C ARG A 849 -23.14 -45.52 -9.52
N THR A 850 -22.63 -44.52 -10.23
CA THR A 850 -22.92 -44.31 -11.65
C THR A 850 -22.19 -45.33 -12.54
N GLU A 851 -22.87 -45.86 -13.57
CA GLU A 851 -22.20 -46.70 -14.57
C GLU A 851 -21.25 -45.87 -15.44
N LEU A 852 -20.03 -46.37 -15.66
CA LEU A 852 -19.01 -45.66 -16.41
C LEU A 852 -19.19 -45.83 -17.93
N PRO A 853 -18.95 -44.78 -18.74
CA PRO A 853 -19.08 -44.83 -20.19
C PRO A 853 -17.91 -45.58 -20.84
N SER A 854 -18.22 -46.60 -21.64
CA SER A 854 -17.26 -47.47 -22.34
C SER A 854 -17.08 -47.14 -23.82
N LYS A 855 -18.09 -46.55 -24.47
CA LYS A 855 -18.04 -46.16 -25.88
C LYS A 855 -19.01 -45.04 -26.24
N ILE A 856 -18.66 -44.31 -27.31
CA ILE A 856 -19.52 -43.34 -28.00
C ILE A 856 -19.85 -43.88 -29.39
N VAL A 857 -21.11 -43.80 -29.79
CA VAL A 857 -21.58 -44.12 -31.14
C VAL A 857 -22.12 -42.84 -31.79
N ILE A 858 -21.60 -42.54 -32.98
CA ILE A 858 -22.00 -41.42 -33.83
C ILE A 858 -22.87 -41.99 -34.95
N GLN A 859 -24.09 -41.47 -35.09
CA GLN A 859 -25.06 -41.86 -36.10
C GLN A 859 -25.47 -40.66 -36.97
N ASN A 860 -25.96 -40.92 -38.18
CA ASN A 860 -26.52 -39.89 -39.05
C ASN A 860 -28.00 -39.61 -38.73
N SER A 861 -28.65 -38.74 -39.51
CA SER A 861 -30.07 -38.40 -39.32
C SER A 861 -31.01 -39.62 -39.41
N LYS A 862 -30.63 -40.66 -40.17
CA LYS A 862 -31.36 -41.93 -40.37
C LYS A 862 -30.98 -43.04 -39.38
N ASP A 863 -30.26 -42.71 -38.30
CA ASP A 863 -29.77 -43.65 -37.28
C ASP A 863 -28.75 -44.70 -37.78
N GLU A 864 -28.20 -44.53 -38.99
CA GLU A 864 -27.10 -45.37 -39.50
C GLU A 864 -25.80 -45.01 -38.75
N ILE A 865 -25.03 -46.03 -38.32
CA ILE A 865 -23.77 -45.81 -37.58
C ILE A 865 -22.71 -45.24 -38.52
N VAL A 866 -22.25 -44.02 -38.23
CA VAL A 866 -21.16 -43.33 -38.91
C VAL A 866 -19.81 -43.70 -38.29
N LYS A 867 -19.73 -43.78 -36.94
CA LYS A 867 -18.50 -44.16 -36.23
C LYS A 867 -18.78 -44.66 -34.82
N THR A 868 -18.01 -45.65 -34.37
CA THR A 868 -17.95 -46.05 -32.96
C THR A 868 -16.55 -45.76 -32.41
N ILE A 869 -16.49 -45.15 -31.23
CA ILE A 869 -15.27 -44.80 -30.50
C ILE A 869 -15.32 -45.55 -29.17
N LYS A 870 -14.44 -46.52 -28.96
CA LYS A 870 -14.24 -47.11 -27.62
C LYS A 870 -13.50 -46.10 -26.75
N LEU A 871 -14.06 -45.81 -25.60
CA LEU A 871 -13.41 -45.01 -24.57
C LEU A 871 -12.38 -45.89 -23.84
N LYS A 872 -11.28 -45.28 -23.42
CA LYS A 872 -10.29 -45.89 -22.53
C LYS A 872 -10.28 -45.13 -21.22
N ASP A 873 -10.07 -45.85 -20.12
CA ASP A 873 -9.93 -45.24 -18.81
C ASP A 873 -8.84 -44.17 -18.79
N GLY A 874 -9.08 -43.07 -18.09
CA GLY A 874 -8.27 -41.85 -18.09
C GLY A 874 -8.19 -41.06 -19.41
N GLN A 875 -8.54 -41.62 -20.57
CA GLN A 875 -8.39 -40.94 -21.87
C GLN A 875 -9.57 -39.99 -22.16
N ARG A 876 -9.32 -38.68 -22.01
CA ARG A 876 -10.31 -37.61 -22.28
C ARG A 876 -10.29 -37.06 -23.71
N VAL A 877 -9.25 -37.32 -24.50
CA VAL A 877 -9.08 -36.73 -25.85
C VAL A 877 -8.77 -37.79 -26.91
N TYR A 878 -9.48 -37.72 -28.03
CA TYR A 878 -9.42 -38.66 -29.14
C TYR A 878 -9.18 -37.88 -30.43
N HIS A 879 -7.95 -37.88 -30.94
CA HIS A 879 -7.57 -37.19 -32.17
C HIS A 879 -7.75 -38.10 -33.40
N GLY A 880 -7.94 -37.49 -34.58
CA GLY A 880 -7.96 -38.23 -35.85
C GLY A 880 -9.22 -39.07 -36.07
N VAL A 881 -10.36 -38.73 -35.45
CA VAL A 881 -11.62 -39.45 -35.62
C VAL A 881 -12.12 -39.25 -37.05
N LYS A 882 -11.84 -40.21 -37.93
CA LYS A 882 -12.22 -40.16 -39.35
C LYS A 882 -13.73 -40.29 -39.52
N ILE A 883 -14.34 -39.26 -40.13
CA ILE A 883 -15.75 -39.17 -40.49
C ILE A 883 -15.85 -38.97 -42.02
N PRO A 884 -16.63 -39.77 -42.76
CA PRO A 884 -16.80 -39.57 -44.20
C PRO A 884 -17.30 -38.16 -44.53
N LYS A 885 -16.67 -37.51 -45.51
CA LYS A 885 -16.87 -36.09 -45.86
C LYS A 885 -18.30 -35.75 -46.27
N LYS A 886 -19.07 -36.73 -46.80
CA LYS A 886 -20.51 -36.60 -47.04
C LYS A 886 -21.32 -36.21 -45.78
N TYR A 887 -20.87 -36.59 -44.59
CA TYR A 887 -21.51 -36.24 -43.31
C TYR A 887 -20.99 -34.93 -42.71
N LYS A 888 -20.10 -34.19 -43.39
CA LYS A 888 -19.50 -32.95 -42.86
C LYS A 888 -20.54 -31.88 -42.55
N THR A 889 -21.58 -31.75 -43.37
CA THR A 889 -22.64 -30.75 -43.23
C THR A 889 -23.93 -31.30 -42.62
N GLU A 890 -23.95 -32.58 -42.22
CA GLU A 890 -25.13 -33.21 -41.62
C GLU A 890 -25.15 -33.06 -40.09
N SER A 891 -26.34 -33.05 -39.51
CA SER A 891 -26.52 -33.18 -38.06
C SER A 891 -26.29 -34.65 -37.65
N LEU A 892 -25.41 -34.86 -36.66
CA LEU A 892 -25.07 -36.19 -36.15
C LEU A 892 -25.75 -36.44 -34.81
N LYS A 893 -26.32 -37.64 -34.62
CA LYS A 893 -26.84 -38.13 -33.34
C LYS A 893 -25.71 -38.82 -32.57
N ILE A 894 -25.61 -38.57 -31.27
CA ILE A 894 -24.53 -39.09 -30.42
C ILE A 894 -25.15 -39.91 -29.28
N LYS A 895 -24.72 -41.17 -29.16
CA LYS A 895 -25.10 -42.08 -28.08
C LYS A 895 -23.88 -42.54 -27.29
N VAL A 896 -24.07 -42.84 -26.00
CA VAL A 896 -23.03 -43.34 -25.10
C VAL A 896 -23.51 -44.66 -24.50
N TYR A 897 -22.60 -45.60 -24.24
CA TYR A 897 -22.94 -46.90 -23.66
C TYR A 897 -21.99 -47.29 -22.53
N SER A 898 -22.47 -48.08 -21.56
CA SER A 898 -21.64 -48.68 -20.50
C SER A 898 -20.88 -49.92 -21.00
N GLU A 899 -20.04 -50.53 -20.17
CA GLU A 899 -19.36 -51.80 -20.53
C GLU A 899 -20.35 -52.96 -20.74
N LYS A 900 -21.56 -52.85 -20.19
CA LYS A 900 -22.64 -53.84 -20.32
C LYS A 900 -23.51 -53.65 -21.57
N GLU A 901 -23.13 -52.76 -22.49
CA GLU A 901 -23.90 -52.40 -23.68
C GLU A 901 -25.23 -51.66 -23.40
N GLU A 902 -25.45 -51.15 -22.18
CA GLU A 902 -26.61 -50.33 -21.83
C GLU A 902 -26.40 -48.86 -22.23
N GLU A 903 -27.45 -48.18 -22.73
CA GLU A 903 -27.36 -46.80 -23.22
C GLU A 903 -27.33 -45.79 -22.06
N ILE A 904 -26.21 -45.08 -21.91
CA ILE A 904 -26.03 -44.00 -20.94
C ILE A 904 -26.45 -42.69 -21.61
N LYS A 905 -27.33 -41.92 -20.95
CA LYS A 905 -27.66 -40.56 -21.38
C LYS A 905 -26.52 -39.61 -21.00
N PRO A 906 -25.85 -38.93 -21.96
CA PRO A 906 -24.84 -37.93 -21.65
C PRO A 906 -25.47 -36.72 -20.95
N HIS A 907 -24.70 -36.07 -20.07
CA HIS A 907 -25.07 -34.80 -19.43
C HIS A 907 -25.20 -33.67 -20.46
N GLU A 908 -24.24 -33.56 -21.38
CA GLU A 908 -24.28 -32.58 -22.46
C GLU A 908 -23.51 -33.07 -23.71
N VAL A 909 -23.95 -32.66 -24.89
CA VAL A 909 -23.24 -32.90 -26.16
C VAL A 909 -23.09 -31.57 -26.90
N LYS A 910 -21.85 -31.13 -27.14
CA LYS A 910 -21.55 -29.92 -27.91
C LYS A 910 -20.98 -30.32 -29.28
N PHE A 911 -21.79 -30.13 -30.32
CA PHE A 911 -21.41 -30.33 -31.71
C PHE A 911 -22.10 -29.31 -32.63
N LYS A 912 -21.43 -28.92 -33.71
CA LYS A 912 -21.96 -28.05 -34.77
C LYS A 912 -21.59 -28.65 -36.13
N PRO A 913 -22.52 -28.80 -37.09
CA PRO A 913 -22.19 -29.26 -38.44
C PRO A 913 -21.03 -28.47 -39.05
N GLY A 914 -20.09 -29.17 -39.68
CA GLY A 914 -18.83 -28.64 -40.22
C GLY A 914 -17.69 -28.52 -39.20
N SER A 915 -17.94 -28.67 -37.89
CA SER A 915 -16.91 -28.59 -36.85
C SER A 915 -15.93 -29.78 -36.90
N LYS A 916 -14.64 -29.51 -36.72
CA LYS A 916 -13.61 -30.55 -36.49
C LYS A 916 -13.55 -31.02 -35.02
N LEU A 917 -14.48 -30.58 -34.17
CA LEU A 917 -14.55 -30.95 -32.76
C LEU A 917 -15.98 -31.31 -32.36
N LEU A 918 -16.11 -32.45 -31.68
CA LEU A 918 -17.29 -32.93 -30.96
C LEU A 918 -16.89 -33.09 -29.48
N GLN A 919 -17.72 -32.60 -28.56
CA GLN A 919 -17.52 -32.75 -27.12
C GLN A 919 -18.72 -33.50 -26.51
N VAL A 920 -18.44 -34.49 -25.66
CA VAL A 920 -19.45 -35.28 -24.95
C VAL A 920 -19.12 -35.24 -23.47
N TYR A 921 -20.04 -34.71 -22.67
CA TYR A 921 -19.92 -34.62 -21.21
C TYR A 921 -20.81 -35.71 -20.60
N PHE A 922 -20.22 -36.55 -19.77
CA PHE A 922 -20.88 -37.64 -19.04
C PHE A 922 -21.33 -37.16 -17.65
N THR A 923 -20.50 -36.33 -17.01
CA THR A 923 -20.83 -35.48 -15.86
C THR A 923 -20.23 -34.08 -16.09
N GLU A 924 -20.37 -33.16 -15.15
CA GLU A 924 -19.74 -31.83 -15.22
C GLU A 924 -18.19 -31.94 -15.36
N ASP A 925 -17.56 -32.87 -14.64
CA ASP A 925 -16.09 -33.06 -14.62
C ASP A 925 -15.56 -34.18 -15.55
N THR A 926 -16.44 -35.03 -16.08
CA THR A 926 -16.07 -36.22 -16.87
C THR A 926 -16.56 -36.08 -18.30
N TYR A 927 -15.63 -36.04 -19.26
CA TYR A 927 -15.93 -35.74 -20.66
C TYR A 927 -14.97 -36.42 -21.64
N ALA A 928 -15.37 -36.47 -22.91
CA ALA A 928 -14.55 -36.86 -24.05
C ALA A 928 -14.58 -35.79 -25.15
N PHE A 929 -13.39 -35.40 -25.63
CA PHE A 929 -13.19 -34.51 -26.78
C PHE A 929 -12.73 -35.30 -28.00
N LEU A 930 -13.52 -35.24 -29.09
CA LEU A 930 -13.29 -35.98 -30.32
C LEU A 930 -12.87 -34.99 -31.43
N GLY A 931 -11.58 -34.97 -31.74
CA GLY A 931 -11.00 -34.22 -32.86
C GLY A 931 -11.21 -34.97 -34.17
N MET A 932 -12.15 -34.49 -34.98
CA MET A 932 -12.62 -35.16 -36.19
C MET A 932 -11.87 -34.70 -37.46
N VAL A 933 -11.66 -35.65 -38.38
CA VAL A 933 -11.08 -35.40 -39.70
C VAL A 933 -12.07 -35.88 -40.76
N TYR A 934 -12.38 -35.01 -41.71
CA TYR A 934 -13.30 -35.31 -42.81
C TYR A 934 -12.51 -35.74 -44.04
N GLU A 935 -12.65 -37.01 -44.41
CA GLU A 935 -11.98 -37.65 -45.56
C GLU A 935 -13.04 -38.25 -46.49
N ASP A 936 -12.74 -38.31 -47.80
CA ASP A 936 -13.66 -38.83 -48.83
C ASP A 936 -13.94 -40.34 -48.69
#